data_AF-A0A814VKT3-F1
#
_entry.id   AF-A0A814VKT3-F1
#
_cell.length_a   1.000
_cell.length_b   1.000
_cell.length_c   1.000
_cell.angle_alpha   90.00
_cell.angle_beta   90.00
_cell.angle_gamma   90.00
#
_symmetry.space_group_name_H-M   'P 1'
#
loop_
_entity.id
_entity.type
_entity.pdbx_description
1 polymer ?
#
loop_
_entity_poly.entity_id
_entity_poly.type
_entity_poly.pdbx_seq_one_letter_code
_entity_poly.pdbx_strand_id
1 'polypeptide(L)'
;MTTLSGPERPDLLKGEFLHDIFLLTATRCPNKVALRWQDEEITYRQLHQQAWQMAIALRETRQIGPGSIVGIWLSRSPQLHATIIAVLMTGASYAPFDADTPQERVSGVLSDVEAVLLLVDSRTRINHPLALNIQTLSGYKAIAADGDLSVDIGANSAAYIICTSGSTGKPKAIAISHRNICHFLRADNEIMQIRHEDIVYQGSSAAFDTFLEETFLAYLVGATLVIASKSDVLNTDRLHLFFIHHSITVLFCVPTLLLLIKNDPALKLRLINAGGEACPRTTVAATALLLHPGKPISIGVPLPNYVCCLLDETTGQPTTSNTGELCVRGPGVALGYVRQNSLTREKFTQYGYRTGDRVTFDKGQIFFHERIDSQVKLRGFRIELDEIEQELLRLGDDVQSAAVAVLNQQLVAFIVGQLTESRMRETLGQRLPRYMVPDRLIKLDGAMPRLVSEKIDRKVLATLFSRDDAEKMKASQTRIDMDGRTPIPKSVGHNPLDIVLGAFQKSFSHIQPNENDDFFLDLGGHSLTAALTITKLRESFPDIALQDLYECKTAAKLAELVMIKYNNNVETIPVSATIRIKPTWTTSLLCSTIQALVLVVLAGVAALELLLPYIVFGLVLDLGGIGYAFLVAYGTFVVVPPFQCLLAIIIKWTVIGRYEEGDFPLWGAMYLRWWTVEQFKNLAASQLLSHTPLMASYYRLLGANIGRNVHLGQINCSATDLLEIGDETTISSDVNIQTAFVDDYTLKFRRIYIQRDVYIGGCSVLAGQTTMEDHSELGDMSFLP
;
A
#
# COMPACT_ATOMS: atom_id res chain seq x y z
N MET A 1 -8.93 -40.29 -27.01
CA MET A 1 -8.59 -39.17 -26.11
C MET A 1 -8.97 -37.89 -26.82
N THR A 2 -9.92 -37.14 -26.27
CA THR A 2 -10.34 -35.84 -26.81
C THR A 2 -9.28 -34.79 -26.47
N THR A 3 -8.69 -34.15 -27.49
CA THR A 3 -7.61 -33.16 -27.33
C THR A 3 -7.82 -31.93 -28.20
N LEU A 4 -7.37 -30.78 -27.72
CA LEU A 4 -7.20 -29.55 -28.49
C LEU A 4 -5.76 -29.09 -28.35
N SER A 5 -5.15 -28.71 -29.46
CA SER A 5 -3.76 -28.24 -29.50
C SER A 5 -3.74 -26.81 -29.99
N GLY A 6 -2.92 -25.98 -29.34
CA GLY A 6 -2.56 -24.68 -29.85
C GLY A 6 -1.64 -24.79 -31.05
N PRO A 7 -1.36 -23.69 -31.76
CA PRO A 7 -0.47 -23.71 -32.91
C PRO A 7 0.95 -24.13 -32.49
N GLU A 8 1.60 -24.93 -33.33
CA GLU A 8 3.00 -25.28 -33.15
C GLU A 8 3.89 -24.08 -33.50
N ARG A 9 4.71 -23.67 -32.54
CA ARG A 9 5.60 -22.50 -32.66
C ARG A 9 6.96 -22.82 -32.05
N PRO A 10 7.80 -23.62 -32.75
CA PRO A 10 9.10 -24.04 -32.23
C PRO A 10 10.07 -22.86 -32.05
N ASP A 11 9.86 -21.76 -32.77
CA ASP A 11 10.62 -20.51 -32.66
C ASP A 11 10.49 -19.82 -31.28
N LEU A 12 9.44 -20.14 -30.53
CA LEU A 12 9.24 -19.61 -29.16
C LEU A 12 10.02 -20.39 -28.10
N LEU A 13 10.50 -21.60 -28.42
CA LEU A 13 11.26 -22.47 -27.52
C LEU A 13 12.73 -22.04 -27.42
N LYS A 14 12.97 -20.86 -26.82
CA LYS A 14 14.32 -20.36 -26.55
C LYS A 14 14.78 -20.74 -25.13
N GLY A 15 16.06 -21.07 -24.99
CA GLY A 15 16.71 -21.38 -23.71
C GLY A 15 17.27 -20.14 -23.01
N GLU A 16 16.43 -19.13 -22.78
CA GLU A 16 16.82 -17.87 -22.13
C GLU A 16 16.24 -17.77 -20.72
N PHE A 17 16.89 -16.99 -19.87
CA PHE A 17 16.43 -16.74 -18.51
C PHE A 17 15.47 -15.55 -18.47
N LEU A 18 14.52 -15.58 -17.54
CA LEU A 18 13.59 -14.47 -17.30
C LEU A 18 14.26 -13.08 -17.18
N HIS A 19 15.42 -12.97 -16.55
CA HIS A 19 16.15 -11.70 -16.49
C HIS A 19 16.73 -11.28 -17.85
N ASP A 20 17.08 -12.22 -18.73
CA ASP A 20 17.57 -11.92 -20.09
C ASP A 20 16.52 -11.18 -20.92
N ILE A 21 15.23 -11.48 -20.72
CA ILE A 21 14.13 -10.74 -21.35
C ILE A 21 14.26 -9.25 -21.06
N PHE A 22 14.51 -8.90 -19.79
CA PHE A 22 14.71 -7.52 -19.38
C PHE A 22 16.05 -6.96 -19.88
N LEU A 23 17.15 -7.70 -19.71
CA LEU A 23 18.50 -7.23 -20.07
C LEU A 23 18.63 -6.95 -21.57
N LEU A 24 18.14 -7.84 -22.44
CA LEU A 24 18.13 -7.65 -23.89
C LEU A 24 17.40 -6.37 -24.29
N THR A 25 16.26 -6.10 -23.66
CA THR A 25 15.50 -4.87 -23.89
C THR A 25 16.24 -3.65 -23.34
N ALA A 26 16.80 -3.74 -22.13
CA ALA A 26 17.55 -2.65 -21.53
C ALA A 26 18.78 -2.24 -22.35
N THR A 27 19.43 -3.19 -23.02
CA THR A 27 20.51 -2.92 -23.98
C THR A 27 20.00 -2.28 -25.27
N ARG A 28 18.83 -2.70 -25.78
CA ARG A 28 18.26 -2.18 -27.04
C ARG A 28 17.66 -0.78 -26.91
N CYS A 29 16.96 -0.50 -25.81
CA CYS A 29 16.29 0.79 -25.58
C CYS A 29 16.63 1.39 -24.21
N PRO A 30 17.92 1.68 -23.93
CA PRO A 30 18.39 2.07 -22.59
C PRO A 30 17.77 3.36 -22.07
N ASN A 31 17.50 4.32 -22.96
CA ASN A 31 17.00 5.65 -22.58
C ASN A 31 15.47 5.72 -22.53
N LYS A 32 14.77 4.63 -22.86
CA LYS A 32 13.32 4.61 -22.78
C LYS A 32 12.87 4.46 -21.33
N VAL A 33 11.76 5.12 -20.97
CA VAL A 33 11.09 4.97 -19.68
C VAL A 33 10.57 3.53 -19.54
N ALA A 34 11.11 2.81 -18.55
CA ALA A 34 10.66 1.47 -18.19
C ALA A 34 9.51 1.53 -17.18
N LEU A 35 9.65 2.38 -16.16
CA LEU A 35 8.71 2.51 -15.06
C LEU A 35 8.31 3.97 -14.86
N ARG A 36 7.02 4.19 -14.58
CA ARG A 36 6.47 5.42 -14.04
C ARG A 36 5.85 5.12 -12.70
N TRP A 37 6.19 5.91 -11.69
CA TRP A 37 5.63 5.77 -10.36
C TRP A 37 5.53 7.14 -9.72
N GLN A 38 4.31 7.56 -9.39
CA GLN A 38 4.04 8.95 -8.97
C GLN A 38 4.59 9.93 -10.02
N ASP A 39 5.41 10.89 -9.61
CA ASP A 39 6.06 11.88 -10.49
C ASP A 39 7.44 11.41 -11.00
N GLU A 40 7.86 10.19 -10.67
CA GLU A 40 9.16 9.65 -11.06
C GLU A 40 9.06 8.81 -12.34
N GLU A 41 9.99 9.05 -13.27
CA GLU A 41 10.22 8.22 -14.44
C GLU A 41 11.60 7.54 -14.34
N ILE A 42 11.63 6.22 -14.49
CA ILE A 42 12.86 5.43 -14.44
C ILE A 42 13.06 4.75 -15.79
N THR A 43 14.20 5.03 -16.41
CA THR A 43 14.59 4.42 -17.68
C THR A 43 15.04 2.98 -17.51
N TYR A 44 15.00 2.20 -18.60
CA TYR A 44 15.54 0.84 -18.63
C TYR A 44 17.00 0.78 -18.16
N ARG A 45 17.83 1.77 -18.53
CA ARG A 45 19.21 1.89 -18.06
C ARG A 45 19.30 2.07 -16.55
N GLN A 46 18.53 2.99 -15.98
CA GLN A 46 18.55 3.27 -14.54
C GLN A 46 18.06 2.06 -13.74
N LEU A 47 16.97 1.42 -14.18
CA LEU A 47 16.46 0.21 -13.55
C LEU A 47 17.49 -0.94 -13.60
N HIS A 48 18.13 -1.13 -14.75
CA HIS A 48 19.20 -2.12 -14.89
C HIS A 48 20.37 -1.82 -13.96
N GLN A 49 20.83 -0.56 -13.87
CA GLN A 49 21.92 -0.17 -12.98
C GLN A 49 21.60 -0.47 -11.50
N GLN A 50 20.38 -0.16 -11.05
CA GLN A 50 19.93 -0.45 -9.69
C GLN A 50 19.88 -1.96 -9.42
N ALA A 51 19.29 -2.74 -10.35
CA ALA A 51 19.23 -4.19 -10.22
C ALA A 51 20.63 -4.83 -10.23
N TRP A 52 21.52 -4.36 -11.09
CA TRP A 52 22.90 -4.83 -11.20
C TRP A 52 23.70 -4.60 -9.92
N GLN A 53 23.64 -3.38 -9.36
CA GLN A 53 24.31 -3.05 -8.10
C GLN A 53 23.81 -3.93 -6.95
N MET A 54 22.48 -4.13 -6.88
CA MET A 54 21.88 -5.00 -5.87
C MET A 54 22.29 -6.47 -6.06
N ALA A 55 22.34 -6.96 -7.31
CA ALA A 55 22.76 -8.34 -7.61
C ALA A 55 24.20 -8.61 -7.17
N ILE A 56 25.12 -7.68 -7.44
CA ILE A 56 26.52 -7.77 -6.95
C ILE A 56 26.54 -7.81 -5.43
N ALA A 57 25.86 -6.88 -4.76
CA ALA A 57 25.82 -6.84 -3.30
C ALA A 57 25.26 -8.14 -2.69
N LEU A 58 24.22 -8.73 -3.29
CA LEU A 58 23.64 -10.02 -2.88
C LEU A 58 24.64 -11.18 -3.05
N ARG A 59 25.37 -11.23 -4.16
CA ARG A 59 26.41 -12.26 -4.36
C ARG A 59 27.57 -12.10 -3.39
N GLU A 60 28.11 -10.89 -3.26
CA GLU A 60 29.36 -10.65 -2.51
C GLU A 60 29.15 -10.69 -0.99
N THR A 61 28.06 -10.10 -0.49
CA THR A 61 27.85 -10.00 0.97
C THR A 61 27.04 -11.16 1.54
N ARG A 62 26.19 -11.78 0.73
CA ARG A 62 25.24 -12.81 1.18
C ARG A 62 25.41 -14.15 0.49
N GLN A 63 26.36 -14.28 -0.44
CA GLN A 63 26.65 -15.51 -1.18
C GLN A 63 25.42 -16.09 -1.87
N ILE A 64 24.49 -15.23 -2.28
CA ILE A 64 23.28 -15.64 -3.00
C ILE A 64 23.68 -16.09 -4.41
N GLY A 65 23.15 -17.24 -4.83
CA GLY A 65 23.51 -17.86 -6.11
C GLY A 65 22.46 -18.88 -6.58
N PRO A 66 22.78 -19.70 -7.59
CA PRO A 66 21.90 -20.75 -8.08
C PRO A 66 21.43 -21.69 -6.97
N GLY A 67 20.14 -22.01 -6.98
CA GLY A 67 19.51 -22.85 -5.96
C GLY A 67 19.15 -22.11 -4.66
N SER A 68 19.58 -20.86 -4.48
CA SER A 68 19.08 -20.03 -3.38
C SER A 68 17.64 -19.61 -3.63
N ILE A 69 16.83 -19.57 -2.58
CA ILE A 69 15.49 -18.99 -2.60
C ILE A 69 15.48 -17.74 -1.73
N VAL A 70 15.09 -16.60 -2.31
CA VAL A 70 15.06 -15.30 -1.65
C VAL A 70 13.62 -14.81 -1.53
N GLY A 71 13.14 -14.62 -0.30
CA GLY A 71 11.88 -13.96 -0.03
C GLY A 71 11.94 -12.47 -0.38
N ILE A 72 10.89 -11.93 -0.98
CA ILE A 72 10.76 -10.49 -1.24
C ILE A 72 9.45 -10.00 -0.63
N TRP A 73 9.54 -9.14 0.38
CA TRP A 73 8.39 -8.57 1.07
C TRP A 73 8.41 -7.05 0.98
N LEU A 74 8.00 -6.55 -0.20
CA LEU A 74 8.04 -5.15 -0.58
C LEU A 74 6.69 -4.71 -1.15
N SER A 75 6.35 -3.44 -0.92
CA SER A 75 5.22 -2.78 -1.59
C SER A 75 5.56 -2.47 -3.05
N ARG A 76 4.52 -2.30 -3.88
CA ARG A 76 4.67 -1.87 -5.28
C ARG A 76 5.44 -0.57 -5.36
N SER A 77 6.56 -0.62 -6.06
CA SER A 77 7.53 0.46 -6.16
C SER A 77 8.55 0.08 -7.23
N PRO A 78 9.30 1.05 -7.78
CA PRO A 78 10.43 0.73 -8.65
C PRO A 78 11.47 -0.19 -8.00
N GLN A 79 11.65 -0.07 -6.69
CA GLN A 79 12.58 -0.89 -5.91
C GLN A 79 12.17 -2.37 -5.93
N LEU A 80 10.88 -2.69 -5.86
CA LEU A 80 10.38 -4.06 -6.02
C LEU A 80 10.84 -4.68 -7.35
N HIS A 81 10.72 -3.94 -8.45
CA HIS A 81 11.15 -4.40 -9.78
C HIS A 81 12.68 -4.59 -9.83
N ALA A 82 13.45 -3.63 -9.33
CA ALA A 82 14.90 -3.73 -9.26
C ALA A 82 15.34 -4.94 -8.43
N THR A 83 14.68 -5.20 -7.30
CA THR A 83 14.96 -6.35 -6.43
C THR A 83 14.65 -7.68 -7.08
N ILE A 84 13.52 -7.82 -7.76
CA ILE A 84 13.17 -9.05 -8.49
C ILE A 84 14.22 -9.35 -9.56
N ILE A 85 14.58 -8.34 -10.37
CA ILE A 85 15.59 -8.50 -11.42
C ILE A 85 16.95 -8.85 -10.81
N ALA A 86 17.34 -8.19 -9.72
CA ALA A 86 18.60 -8.44 -9.03
C ALA A 86 18.74 -9.89 -8.54
N VAL A 87 17.69 -10.42 -7.89
CA VAL A 87 17.68 -11.82 -7.41
C VAL A 87 17.76 -12.79 -8.58
N LEU A 88 17.04 -12.54 -9.67
CA LEU A 88 17.11 -13.38 -10.87
C LEU A 88 18.51 -13.34 -11.51
N MET A 89 19.20 -12.20 -11.49
CA MET A 89 20.56 -12.04 -12.02
C MET A 89 21.62 -12.78 -11.20
N THR A 90 21.37 -13.08 -9.93
CA THR A 90 22.27 -13.97 -9.15
C THR A 90 22.04 -15.45 -9.48
N GLY A 91 21.06 -15.78 -10.32
CA GLY A 91 20.60 -17.14 -10.59
C GLY A 91 19.72 -17.75 -9.48
N ALA A 92 19.33 -16.95 -8.49
CA ALA A 92 18.45 -17.37 -7.42
C ALA A 92 16.98 -17.27 -7.84
N SER A 93 16.13 -18.04 -7.16
CA SER A 93 14.67 -17.93 -7.28
C SER A 93 14.14 -16.93 -6.27
N TYR A 94 13.10 -16.19 -6.62
CA TYR A 94 12.43 -15.31 -5.66
C TYR A 94 11.06 -15.84 -5.21
N ALA A 95 10.68 -15.54 -3.98
CA ALA A 95 9.37 -15.83 -3.39
C ALA A 95 8.71 -14.52 -2.91
N PRO A 96 7.72 -13.97 -3.64
CA PRO A 96 7.14 -12.67 -3.32
C PRO A 96 6.02 -12.76 -2.28
N PHE A 97 5.90 -11.72 -1.45
CA PHE A 97 4.84 -11.55 -0.45
C PHE A 97 4.18 -10.19 -0.59
N ASP A 98 2.86 -10.15 -0.40
CA ASP A 98 2.13 -8.89 -0.26
C ASP A 98 2.53 -8.16 1.02
N ALA A 99 2.64 -6.83 0.97
CA ALA A 99 3.04 -6.01 2.12
C ALA A 99 2.17 -6.23 3.38
N ASP A 100 0.89 -6.58 3.20
CA ASP A 100 -0.05 -6.86 4.29
C ASP A 100 -0.01 -8.32 4.80
N THR A 101 0.81 -9.19 4.20
CA THR A 101 0.87 -10.60 4.59
C THR A 101 1.35 -10.71 6.03
N PRO A 102 0.62 -11.40 6.93
CA PRO A 102 1.06 -11.52 8.32
C PRO A 102 2.45 -12.16 8.44
N GLN A 103 3.27 -11.64 9.34
CA GLN A 103 4.65 -12.11 9.53
C GLN A 103 4.73 -13.61 9.82
N GLU A 104 3.80 -14.17 10.59
CA GLU A 104 3.76 -15.62 10.89
C GLU A 104 3.60 -16.44 9.60
N ARG A 105 2.74 -15.99 8.68
CA ARG A 105 2.53 -16.62 7.38
C ARG A 105 3.78 -16.51 6.50
N VAL A 106 4.42 -15.33 6.44
CA VAL A 106 5.69 -15.14 5.72
C VAL A 106 6.74 -16.11 6.25
N SER A 107 6.90 -16.20 7.57
CA SER A 107 7.87 -17.07 8.24
C SER A 107 7.61 -18.55 7.92
N GLY A 108 6.34 -18.97 7.98
CA GLY A 108 5.92 -20.33 7.63
C GLY A 108 6.26 -20.69 6.19
N VAL A 109 5.96 -19.81 5.24
CA VAL A 109 6.29 -20.02 3.82
C VAL A 109 7.79 -20.08 3.58
N LEU A 110 8.57 -19.15 4.16
CA LEU A 110 10.04 -19.15 4.01
C LEU A 110 10.65 -20.44 4.52
N SER A 111 10.16 -20.96 5.65
CA SER A 111 10.55 -22.27 6.17
C SER A 111 10.15 -23.40 5.21
N ASP A 112 8.91 -23.39 4.72
CA ASP A 112 8.35 -24.38 3.78
C ASP A 112 9.04 -24.41 2.41
N VAL A 113 9.80 -23.38 2.05
CA VAL A 113 10.62 -23.35 0.83
C VAL A 113 12.12 -23.33 1.10
N GLU A 114 12.57 -23.37 2.36
CA GLU A 114 13.99 -23.27 2.75
C GLU A 114 14.66 -22.01 2.17
N ALA A 115 13.95 -20.88 2.25
CA ALA A 115 14.50 -19.60 1.85
C ALA A 115 15.72 -19.25 2.73
N VAL A 116 16.73 -18.65 2.09
CA VAL A 116 18.01 -18.29 2.75
C VAL A 116 18.08 -16.81 3.11
N LEU A 117 17.18 -16.00 2.58
CA LEU A 117 17.15 -14.55 2.78
C LEU A 117 15.72 -14.01 2.59
N LEU A 118 15.38 -12.94 3.29
CA LEU A 118 14.14 -12.18 3.12
C LEU A 118 14.49 -10.70 2.91
N LEU A 119 14.18 -10.13 1.75
CA LEU A 119 14.39 -8.72 1.43
C LEU A 119 13.16 -7.89 1.81
N VAL A 120 13.38 -6.83 2.59
CA VAL A 120 12.33 -5.96 3.14
C VAL A 120 12.66 -4.48 2.98
N ASP A 121 11.66 -3.61 3.08
CA ASP A 121 11.85 -2.16 3.14
C ASP A 121 12.23 -1.73 4.58
N SER A 122 13.03 -0.68 4.69
CA SER A 122 13.34 0.08 5.91
C SER A 122 12.15 0.41 6.80
N ARG A 123 10.99 0.70 6.20
CA ARG A 123 9.78 1.07 6.91
C ARG A 123 9.05 -0.14 7.49
N THR A 124 9.34 -1.34 6.98
CA THR A 124 8.74 -2.58 7.44
C THR A 124 9.39 -3.00 8.76
N ARG A 125 8.73 -2.72 9.89
CA ARG A 125 9.16 -3.19 11.21
C ARG A 125 8.90 -4.69 11.33
N ILE A 126 9.89 -5.50 10.95
CA ILE A 126 9.87 -6.97 11.09
C ILE A 126 10.98 -7.43 12.02
N ASN A 127 10.68 -8.41 12.87
CA ASN A 127 11.68 -9.14 13.63
C ASN A 127 11.81 -10.58 13.09
N HIS A 128 12.62 -10.77 12.05
CA HIS A 128 12.82 -12.09 11.43
C HIS A 128 14.31 -12.32 11.12
N PRO A 129 14.87 -13.50 11.41
CA PRO A 129 16.32 -13.74 11.31
C PRO A 129 16.86 -13.66 9.88
N LEU A 130 16.03 -13.96 8.88
CA LEU A 130 16.42 -13.84 7.47
C LEU A 130 16.24 -12.42 6.90
N ALA A 131 15.65 -11.48 7.65
CA ALA A 131 15.30 -10.17 7.13
C ALA A 131 16.53 -9.30 6.85
N LEU A 132 16.57 -8.71 5.66
CA LEU A 132 17.58 -7.76 5.22
C LEU A 132 16.90 -6.56 4.56
N ASN A 133 17.18 -5.37 5.07
CA ASN A 133 16.70 -4.13 4.49
C ASN A 133 17.41 -3.85 3.17
N ILE A 134 16.65 -3.66 2.08
CA ILE A 134 17.19 -3.40 0.74
C ILE A 134 18.06 -2.13 0.66
N GLN A 135 17.86 -1.13 1.54
CA GLN A 135 18.68 0.08 1.58
C GLN A 135 20.13 -0.21 2.01
N THR A 136 20.37 -1.30 2.72
CA THR A 136 21.74 -1.74 3.04
C THR A 136 22.50 -2.21 1.80
N LEU A 137 21.78 -2.55 0.72
CA LEU A 137 22.34 -2.97 -0.56
C LEU A 137 22.58 -1.79 -1.50
N SER A 138 21.89 -0.65 -1.32
CA SER A 138 22.07 0.56 -2.16
C SER A 138 23.37 1.34 -1.88
N GLY A 139 24.07 1.04 -0.78
CA GLY A 139 25.35 1.65 -0.43
C GLY A 139 26.58 0.98 -1.09
N TYR A 140 26.38 -0.12 -1.81
CA TYR A 140 27.46 -0.81 -2.52
C TYR A 140 27.92 0.03 -3.70
N LYS A 141 28.96 0.84 -3.51
CA LYS A 141 29.70 1.45 -4.61
C LYS A 141 30.21 0.31 -5.48
N ALA A 142 29.81 0.29 -6.74
CA ALA A 142 30.28 -0.69 -7.72
C ALA A 142 31.80 -0.84 -7.61
N ILE A 143 32.25 -1.94 -7.02
CA ILE A 143 33.64 -2.36 -7.08
C ILE A 143 33.80 -2.89 -8.51
N ALA A 144 34.19 -1.99 -9.41
CA ALA A 144 34.44 -2.18 -10.84
C ALA A 144 33.22 -2.61 -11.69
N ALA A 145 33.18 -2.09 -12.92
CA ALA A 145 32.24 -2.46 -13.97
C ALA A 145 32.53 -3.87 -14.57
N ASP A 146 33.45 -4.62 -13.96
CA ASP A 146 33.99 -5.89 -14.46
C ASP A 146 33.51 -7.12 -13.67
N GLY A 147 32.57 -6.95 -12.72
CA GLY A 147 31.99 -8.06 -11.97
C GLY A 147 31.17 -8.98 -12.87
N ASP A 148 31.71 -10.13 -13.24
CA ASP A 148 30.99 -11.10 -14.07
C ASP A 148 29.84 -11.74 -13.26
N LEU A 149 28.61 -11.33 -13.58
CA LEU A 149 27.38 -11.95 -13.10
C LEU A 149 27.01 -13.21 -13.93
N SER A 150 27.88 -13.69 -14.81
CA SER A 150 27.66 -14.98 -15.47
C SER A 150 27.55 -16.08 -14.41
N VAL A 151 26.42 -16.77 -14.45
CA VAL A 151 26.15 -17.89 -13.57
C VAL A 151 25.60 -19.01 -14.43
N ASP A 152 26.11 -20.23 -14.21
CA ASP A 152 25.56 -21.41 -14.84
C ASP A 152 24.22 -21.76 -14.18
N ILE A 153 23.14 -21.26 -14.78
CA ILE A 153 21.78 -21.53 -14.35
C ILE A 153 21.27 -22.70 -15.18
N GLY A 154 21.00 -23.83 -14.52
CA GLY A 154 20.43 -25.00 -15.18
C GLY A 154 19.09 -24.68 -15.87
N ALA A 155 18.80 -25.35 -16.98
CA ALA A 155 17.60 -25.13 -17.80
C ALA A 155 16.26 -25.32 -17.05
N ASN A 156 16.28 -26.02 -15.91
CA ASN A 156 15.11 -26.29 -15.05
C ASN A 156 15.18 -25.54 -13.71
N SER A 157 16.08 -24.56 -13.56
CA SER A 157 16.12 -23.73 -12.36
C SER A 157 14.83 -22.93 -12.23
N ALA A 158 14.28 -22.87 -11.01
CA ALA A 158 13.11 -22.07 -10.72
C ALA A 158 13.45 -20.57 -10.87
N ALA A 159 12.61 -19.82 -11.57
CA ALA A 159 12.68 -18.36 -11.60
C ALA A 159 11.97 -17.77 -10.37
N TYR A 160 10.80 -18.31 -10.05
CA TYR A 160 10.01 -17.84 -8.92
C TYR A 160 9.19 -18.95 -8.28
N ILE A 161 8.78 -18.68 -7.04
CA ILE A 161 7.92 -19.53 -6.23
C ILE A 161 6.75 -18.68 -5.73
N ILE A 162 5.55 -18.97 -6.21
CA ILE A 162 4.31 -18.33 -5.71
C ILE A 162 3.57 -19.34 -4.84
N CYS A 163 3.13 -18.88 -3.67
CA CYS A 163 2.34 -19.69 -2.75
C CYS A 163 0.85 -19.44 -2.95
N THR A 164 0.10 -20.52 -3.18
CA THR A 164 -1.36 -20.47 -3.18
C THR A 164 -1.90 -21.06 -1.88
N SER A 165 -3.18 -20.84 -1.62
CA SER A 165 -3.90 -21.55 -0.57
C SER A 165 -3.85 -23.07 -0.81
N GLY A 166 -3.89 -23.86 0.26
CA GLY A 166 -3.79 -25.32 0.19
C GLY A 166 -4.89 -26.08 0.90
N SER A 167 -5.45 -27.10 0.23
CA SER A 167 -6.52 -27.98 0.75
C SER A 167 -6.16 -28.74 2.04
N THR A 168 -4.89 -28.81 2.41
CA THR A 168 -4.42 -29.43 3.67
C THR A 168 -4.28 -28.44 4.82
N GLY A 169 -4.64 -27.16 4.63
CA GLY A 169 -4.43 -26.10 5.61
C GLY A 169 -3.03 -25.52 5.65
N LYS A 170 -2.15 -25.89 4.72
CA LYS A 170 -0.83 -25.28 4.54
C LYS A 170 -0.71 -24.68 3.13
N PRO A 171 -0.06 -23.51 2.96
CA PRO A 171 0.19 -22.94 1.64
C PRO A 171 0.90 -23.93 0.71
N LYS A 172 0.50 -23.95 -0.56
CA LYS A 172 1.15 -24.74 -1.62
C LYS A 172 2.10 -23.85 -2.38
N ALA A 173 3.41 -24.04 -2.21
CA ALA A 173 4.44 -23.33 -2.96
C ALA A 173 4.62 -23.97 -4.35
N ILE A 174 4.41 -23.19 -5.41
CA ILE A 174 4.49 -23.65 -6.81
C ILE A 174 5.77 -23.09 -7.44
N ALA A 175 6.63 -23.97 -7.93
CA ALA A 175 7.87 -23.57 -8.60
C ALA A 175 7.68 -23.47 -10.13
N ILE A 176 8.02 -22.31 -10.69
CA ILE A 176 8.00 -22.04 -12.12
C ILE A 176 9.43 -21.83 -12.59
N SER A 177 9.87 -22.58 -13.59
CA SER A 177 11.21 -22.43 -14.16
C SER A 177 11.32 -21.21 -15.08
N HIS A 178 12.54 -20.72 -15.29
CA HIS A 178 12.81 -19.67 -16.29
C HIS A 178 12.25 -20.05 -17.66
N ARG A 179 12.45 -21.30 -18.11
CA ARG A 179 11.92 -21.78 -19.37
C ARG A 179 10.39 -21.73 -19.44
N ASN A 180 9.72 -22.12 -18.36
CA ASN A 180 8.25 -22.13 -18.31
C ASN A 180 7.69 -20.72 -18.55
N ILE A 181 8.17 -19.74 -17.77
CA ILE A 181 7.66 -18.38 -17.84
C ILE A 181 8.08 -17.67 -19.12
N CYS A 182 9.33 -17.82 -19.58
CA CYS A 182 9.79 -17.23 -20.84
C CYS A 182 8.98 -17.71 -22.05
N HIS A 183 8.63 -19.01 -22.08
CA HIS A 183 7.76 -19.55 -23.13
C HIS A 183 6.36 -18.96 -23.05
N PHE A 184 5.76 -18.99 -21.85
CA PHE A 184 4.41 -18.48 -21.62
C PHE A 184 4.29 -17.03 -22.07
N LEU A 185 5.18 -16.13 -21.63
CA LEU A 185 5.16 -14.71 -21.99
C LEU A 185 5.19 -14.49 -23.52
N ARG A 186 5.95 -15.30 -24.26
CA ARG A 186 5.99 -15.19 -25.73
C ARG A 186 4.74 -15.73 -26.39
N ALA A 187 4.29 -16.90 -25.96
CA ALA A 187 3.08 -17.53 -26.48
C ALA A 187 1.85 -16.65 -26.23
N ASP A 188 1.83 -15.97 -25.09
CA ASP A 188 0.78 -15.05 -24.70
C ASP A 188 0.85 -13.72 -25.48
N ASN A 189 2.06 -13.17 -25.68
CA ASN A 189 2.21 -11.95 -26.48
C ASN A 189 1.90 -12.13 -27.98
N GLU A 190 1.98 -13.34 -28.54
CA GLU A 190 1.50 -13.62 -29.90
C GLU A 190 0.00 -13.32 -30.06
N ILE A 191 -0.76 -13.44 -28.97
CA ILE A 191 -2.20 -13.16 -28.93
C ILE A 191 -2.45 -11.72 -28.52
N MET A 192 -1.80 -11.26 -27.44
CA MET A 192 -2.01 -9.92 -26.90
C MET A 192 -1.47 -8.81 -27.81
N GLN A 193 -0.40 -9.11 -28.55
CA GLN A 193 0.30 -8.17 -29.42
C GLN A 193 0.61 -6.86 -28.69
N ILE A 194 1.17 -6.93 -27.47
CA ILE A 194 1.72 -5.77 -26.78
C ILE A 194 2.93 -5.30 -27.58
N ARG A 195 3.08 -3.98 -27.68
CA ARG A 195 4.02 -3.28 -28.54
C ARG A 195 4.90 -2.37 -27.71
N HIS A 196 5.98 -1.95 -28.34
CA HIS A 196 6.93 -1.05 -27.73
C HIS A 196 6.26 0.24 -27.26
N GLU A 197 5.40 0.86 -28.07
CA GLU A 197 4.72 2.12 -27.76
C GLU A 197 3.68 2.07 -26.64
N ASP A 198 3.36 0.88 -26.12
CA ASP A 198 2.33 0.74 -25.10
C ASP A 198 2.75 1.28 -23.74
N ILE A 199 1.73 1.76 -23.03
CA ILE A 199 1.75 2.08 -21.63
C ILE A 199 0.89 1.03 -20.91
N VAL A 200 1.54 0.18 -20.12
CA VAL A 200 0.94 -0.95 -19.41
C VAL A 200 0.66 -0.57 -17.96
N TYR A 201 -0.55 -0.85 -17.49
CA TYR A 201 -0.90 -0.71 -16.08
C TYR A 201 -0.29 -1.84 -15.25
N GLN A 202 0.38 -1.48 -14.16
CA GLN A 202 0.87 -2.43 -13.15
C GLN A 202 0.08 -2.20 -11.85
N GLY A 203 -0.89 -3.07 -11.58
CA GLY A 203 -1.73 -3.00 -10.38
C GLY A 203 -1.93 -4.32 -9.67
N SER A 204 -1.40 -5.42 -10.20
CA SER A 204 -1.41 -6.71 -9.52
C SER A 204 -0.37 -6.76 -8.40
N SER A 205 -0.63 -7.58 -7.39
CA SER A 205 0.36 -7.87 -6.35
C SER A 205 1.43 -8.83 -6.89
N ALA A 206 2.68 -8.64 -6.48
CA ALA A 206 3.77 -9.54 -6.85
C ALA A 206 3.59 -10.96 -6.31
N ALA A 207 2.72 -11.17 -5.30
CA ALA A 207 2.33 -12.50 -4.83
C ALA A 207 1.37 -13.23 -5.78
N PHE A 208 0.92 -12.58 -6.87
CA PHE A 208 0.10 -13.16 -7.92
C PHE A 208 0.84 -13.23 -9.24
N ASP A 209 0.56 -14.28 -10.02
CA ASP A 209 1.14 -14.52 -11.33
C ASP A 209 0.79 -13.44 -12.36
N THR A 210 -0.37 -12.78 -12.26
CA THR A 210 -0.72 -11.63 -13.11
C THR A 210 0.31 -10.49 -13.04
N PHE A 211 1.02 -10.30 -11.93
CA PHE A 211 2.13 -9.33 -11.87
C PHE A 211 3.23 -9.63 -12.89
N LEU A 212 3.50 -10.91 -13.15
CA LEU A 212 4.51 -11.34 -14.13
C LEU A 212 4.06 -11.04 -15.55
N GLU A 213 2.78 -11.26 -15.87
CA GLU A 213 2.19 -10.90 -17.16
C GLU A 213 2.32 -9.39 -17.39
N GLU A 214 1.81 -8.57 -16.47
CA GLU A 214 1.92 -7.10 -16.54
C GLU A 214 3.38 -6.68 -16.78
N THR A 215 4.28 -7.16 -15.92
CA THR A 215 5.65 -6.67 -15.83
C THR A 215 6.54 -7.19 -16.97
N PHE A 216 6.62 -8.50 -17.14
CA PHE A 216 7.59 -9.09 -18.06
C PHE A 216 7.12 -9.12 -19.51
N LEU A 217 5.82 -9.02 -19.81
CA LEU A 217 5.38 -8.74 -21.18
C LEU A 217 5.79 -7.33 -21.60
N ALA A 218 5.65 -6.34 -20.70
CA ALA A 218 6.11 -4.99 -20.97
C ALA A 218 7.63 -4.95 -21.19
N TYR A 219 8.42 -5.63 -20.35
CA TYR A 219 9.86 -5.74 -20.55
C TYR A 219 10.25 -6.51 -21.81
N LEU A 220 9.50 -7.53 -22.21
CA LEU A 220 9.76 -8.29 -23.43
C LEU A 220 9.73 -7.42 -24.68
N VAL A 221 8.87 -6.40 -24.72
CA VAL A 221 8.68 -5.53 -25.89
C VAL A 221 9.27 -4.12 -25.70
N GLY A 222 9.76 -3.80 -24.51
CA GLY A 222 10.25 -2.47 -24.16
C GLY A 222 9.15 -1.44 -23.98
N ALA A 223 7.97 -1.83 -23.53
CA ALA A 223 6.87 -0.93 -23.16
C ALA A 223 7.17 -0.18 -21.85
N THR A 224 6.35 0.82 -21.54
CA THR A 224 6.41 1.55 -20.27
C THR A 224 5.38 0.99 -19.30
N LEU A 225 5.79 0.64 -18.08
CA LEU A 225 4.90 0.24 -16.99
C LEU A 225 4.57 1.44 -16.11
N VAL A 226 3.30 1.57 -15.71
CA VAL A 226 2.86 2.58 -14.75
C VAL A 226 2.40 1.87 -13.48
N ILE A 227 3.14 2.07 -12.40
CA ILE A 227 2.92 1.41 -11.13
C ILE A 227 1.83 2.15 -10.37
N ALA A 228 0.70 1.48 -10.13
CA ALA A 228 -0.39 2.02 -9.35
C ALA A 228 -0.19 1.77 -7.86
N SER A 229 -0.38 2.82 -7.05
CA SER A 229 -0.36 2.67 -5.60
C SER A 229 -1.56 1.85 -5.15
N LYS A 230 -1.47 1.26 -3.95
CA LYS A 230 -2.57 0.48 -3.37
C LYS A 230 -3.84 1.33 -3.20
N SER A 231 -3.69 2.60 -2.84
CA SER A 231 -4.81 3.56 -2.75
C SER A 231 -5.47 3.84 -4.09
N ASP A 232 -4.71 3.86 -5.18
CA ASP A 232 -5.26 4.08 -6.53
C ASP A 232 -6.09 2.88 -6.99
N VAL A 233 -5.64 1.66 -6.66
CA VAL A 233 -6.36 0.43 -7.00
C VAL A 233 -7.68 0.29 -6.23
N LEU A 234 -7.71 0.75 -4.99
CA LEU A 234 -8.88 0.62 -4.11
C LEU A 234 -9.94 1.71 -4.35
N ASN A 235 -9.61 2.80 -5.02
CA ASN A 235 -10.52 3.90 -5.30
C ASN A 235 -10.89 3.95 -6.80
N THR A 236 -12.13 3.63 -7.12
CA THR A 236 -12.61 3.52 -8.50
C THR A 236 -12.62 4.83 -9.28
N ASP A 237 -12.87 5.98 -8.65
CA ASP A 237 -12.80 7.27 -9.34
C ASP A 237 -11.36 7.68 -9.62
N ARG A 238 -10.46 7.40 -8.66
CA ARG A 238 -9.02 7.59 -8.87
C ARG A 238 -8.51 6.66 -9.96
N LEU A 239 -8.97 5.42 -10.05
CA LEU A 239 -8.50 4.48 -11.07
C LEU A 239 -8.88 4.91 -12.49
N HIS A 240 -10.10 5.41 -12.69
CA HIS A 240 -10.53 5.95 -13.98
C HIS A 240 -9.68 7.16 -14.41
N LEU A 241 -9.50 8.12 -13.49
CA LEU A 241 -8.66 9.29 -13.73
C LEU A 241 -7.18 8.93 -13.91
N PHE A 242 -6.70 7.92 -13.19
CA PHE A 242 -5.34 7.39 -13.33
C PHE A 242 -5.11 6.85 -14.74
N PHE A 243 -6.06 6.09 -15.30
CA PHE A 243 -5.95 5.59 -16.68
C PHE A 243 -5.88 6.71 -17.71
N ILE A 244 -6.67 7.78 -17.53
CA ILE A 244 -6.65 8.95 -18.41
C ILE A 244 -5.34 9.73 -18.25
N HIS A 245 -4.97 10.07 -17.01
CA HIS A 245 -3.78 10.86 -16.68
C HIS A 245 -2.50 10.22 -17.22
N HIS A 246 -2.35 8.91 -16.99
CA HIS A 246 -1.17 8.17 -17.46
C HIS A 246 -1.31 7.61 -18.87
N SER A 247 -2.44 7.87 -19.56
CA SER A 247 -2.71 7.39 -20.92
C SER A 247 -2.52 5.88 -21.08
N ILE A 248 -3.05 5.10 -20.14
CA ILE A 248 -2.91 3.65 -20.13
C ILE A 248 -3.53 3.04 -21.40
N THR A 249 -2.79 2.13 -22.03
CA THR A 249 -3.18 1.46 -23.28
C THR A 249 -3.47 -0.03 -23.10
N VAL A 250 -2.83 -0.67 -22.12
CA VAL A 250 -2.96 -2.10 -21.83
C VAL A 250 -3.33 -2.27 -20.37
N LEU A 251 -4.40 -3.03 -20.11
CA LEU A 251 -4.91 -3.33 -18.78
C LEU A 251 -5.05 -4.84 -18.59
N PHE A 252 -4.47 -5.35 -17.51
CA PHE A 252 -4.75 -6.68 -16.96
C PHE A 252 -5.70 -6.50 -15.78
N CYS A 253 -6.79 -7.26 -15.75
CA CYS A 253 -7.79 -7.09 -14.71
C CYS A 253 -8.62 -8.35 -14.50
N VAL A 254 -9.35 -8.36 -13.39
CA VAL A 254 -10.46 -9.29 -13.20
C VAL A 254 -11.73 -8.73 -13.83
N PRO A 255 -12.64 -9.58 -14.37
CA PRO A 255 -13.92 -9.15 -14.90
C PRO A 255 -14.71 -8.18 -14.01
N THR A 256 -14.67 -8.33 -12.68
CA THR A 256 -15.29 -7.38 -11.75
C THR A 256 -14.77 -5.95 -11.89
N LEU A 257 -13.47 -5.78 -12.15
CA LEU A 257 -12.84 -4.47 -12.30
C LEU A 257 -13.28 -3.78 -13.60
N LEU A 258 -13.54 -4.54 -14.67
CA LEU A 258 -14.06 -4.00 -15.92
C LEU A 258 -15.38 -3.26 -15.75
N LEU A 259 -16.25 -3.75 -14.86
CA LEU A 259 -17.55 -3.13 -14.58
C LEU A 259 -17.42 -1.75 -13.93
N LEU A 260 -16.22 -1.40 -13.43
CA LEU A 260 -15.93 -0.14 -12.75
C LEU A 260 -15.40 0.93 -13.70
N ILE A 261 -14.95 0.52 -14.89
CA ILE A 261 -14.36 1.41 -15.88
C ILE A 261 -15.50 2.00 -16.71
N LYS A 262 -15.67 3.31 -16.61
CA LYS A 262 -16.68 4.02 -17.40
C LYS A 262 -16.25 3.99 -18.87
N ASN A 263 -17.23 3.87 -19.77
CA ASN A 263 -16.98 4.05 -21.19
C ASN A 263 -16.74 5.54 -21.47
N ASP A 264 -15.48 5.96 -21.40
CA ASP A 264 -15.04 7.33 -21.53
C ASP A 264 -14.11 7.47 -22.75
N PRO A 265 -14.42 8.34 -23.72
CA PRO A 265 -13.58 8.56 -24.90
C PRO A 265 -12.18 9.11 -24.60
N ALA A 266 -11.93 9.62 -23.38
CA ALA A 266 -10.60 10.03 -22.93
C ALA A 266 -9.67 8.83 -22.66
N LEU A 267 -10.21 7.63 -22.42
CA LEU A 267 -9.41 6.42 -22.21
C LEU A 267 -8.65 6.04 -23.48
N LYS A 268 -7.39 5.64 -23.32
CA LYS A 268 -6.51 5.17 -24.41
C LYS A 268 -6.38 3.65 -24.47
N LEU A 269 -7.20 2.93 -23.70
CA LEU A 269 -7.20 1.48 -23.63
C LEU A 269 -7.47 0.88 -25.01
N ARG A 270 -6.51 0.10 -25.52
CA ARG A 270 -6.64 -0.67 -26.76
C ARG A 270 -6.74 -2.17 -26.52
N LEU A 271 -6.19 -2.64 -25.40
CA LEU A 271 -6.14 -4.05 -25.04
C LEU A 271 -6.53 -4.18 -23.57
N ILE A 272 -7.50 -5.06 -23.30
CA ILE A 272 -7.85 -5.45 -21.95
C ILE A 272 -7.80 -6.97 -21.87
N ASN A 273 -6.90 -7.47 -21.03
CA ASN A 273 -6.87 -8.87 -20.64
C ASN A 273 -7.70 -9.03 -19.36
N ALA A 274 -8.75 -9.85 -19.43
CA ALA A 274 -9.64 -10.13 -18.32
C ALA A 274 -9.57 -11.62 -17.96
N GLY A 275 -9.15 -11.92 -16.72
CA GLY A 275 -8.96 -13.28 -16.24
C GLY A 275 -9.23 -13.43 -14.75
N GLY A 276 -9.20 -14.66 -14.25
CA GLY A 276 -9.24 -14.91 -12.81
C GLY A 276 -10.63 -14.91 -12.14
N GLU A 277 -11.71 -14.48 -12.79
CA GLU A 277 -13.09 -14.58 -12.27
C GLU A 277 -14.06 -15.13 -13.31
N ALA A 278 -15.35 -15.26 -12.94
CA ALA A 278 -16.38 -15.79 -13.81
C ALA A 278 -16.73 -14.80 -14.93
N CYS A 279 -15.94 -14.80 -16.02
CA CYS A 279 -16.36 -14.74 -17.43
C CYS A 279 -15.14 -14.53 -18.36
N PRO A 280 -14.56 -15.58 -18.96
CA PRO A 280 -14.69 -17.00 -18.64
C PRO A 280 -13.82 -17.39 -17.43
N ARG A 281 -14.32 -18.23 -16.51
CA ARG A 281 -13.58 -18.69 -15.32
C ARG A 281 -12.51 -19.70 -15.76
N THR A 282 -11.23 -19.37 -15.66
CA THR A 282 -10.11 -20.32 -15.82
C THR A 282 -9.31 -20.42 -14.55
N THR A 283 -8.78 -21.60 -14.21
CA THR A 283 -7.80 -21.73 -13.11
C THR A 283 -6.35 -21.74 -13.56
N VAL A 284 -6.11 -21.83 -14.87
CA VAL A 284 -4.79 -21.85 -15.49
C VAL A 284 -4.74 -20.92 -16.71
N ALA A 285 -3.64 -20.19 -16.88
CA ALA A 285 -3.35 -19.38 -18.06
C ALA A 285 -2.71 -20.25 -19.16
N ALA A 286 -3.53 -21.07 -19.82
CA ALA A 286 -3.08 -21.98 -20.89
C ALA A 286 -3.91 -21.86 -22.17
N THR A 287 -4.99 -21.08 -22.13
CA THR A 287 -5.93 -20.87 -23.22
C THR A 287 -6.28 -19.39 -23.29
N ALA A 288 -6.65 -18.91 -24.48
CA ALA A 288 -7.07 -17.54 -24.67
C ALA A 288 -8.20 -17.44 -25.70
N LEU A 289 -9.05 -16.43 -25.52
CA LEU A 289 -10.12 -16.07 -26.44
C LEU A 289 -10.07 -14.57 -26.69
N LEU A 290 -10.03 -14.17 -27.97
CA LEU A 290 -10.34 -12.80 -28.33
C LEU A 290 -11.86 -12.62 -28.27
N LEU A 291 -12.32 -11.78 -27.33
CA LEU A 291 -13.75 -11.53 -27.15
C LEU A 291 -14.29 -10.62 -28.26
N HIS A 292 -15.41 -11.04 -28.85
CA HIS A 292 -16.17 -10.23 -29.80
C HIS A 292 -17.62 -10.08 -29.31
N PRO A 293 -18.22 -8.89 -29.40
CA PRO A 293 -19.61 -8.67 -28.99
C PRO A 293 -20.58 -9.69 -29.60
N GLY A 294 -21.48 -10.23 -28.79
CA GLY A 294 -22.52 -11.17 -29.22
C GLY A 294 -22.03 -12.61 -29.49
N LYS A 295 -20.76 -12.93 -29.24
CA LYS A 295 -20.25 -14.31 -29.30
C LYS A 295 -20.33 -15.00 -27.93
N PRO A 296 -20.51 -16.34 -27.90
CA PRO A 296 -20.45 -17.10 -26.65
C PRO A 296 -19.12 -16.90 -25.93
N ILE A 297 -19.17 -16.80 -24.60
CA ILE A 297 -17.98 -16.68 -23.76
C ILE A 297 -17.49 -18.09 -23.42
N SER A 298 -16.26 -18.40 -23.84
CA SER A 298 -15.56 -19.65 -23.58
C SER A 298 -14.15 -19.33 -23.06
N ILE A 299 -13.42 -20.30 -22.52
CA ILE A 299 -12.01 -20.09 -22.13
C ILE A 299 -11.07 -20.08 -23.35
N GLY A 300 -11.63 -20.25 -24.56
CA GLY A 300 -10.94 -20.11 -25.82
C GLY A 300 -10.23 -21.37 -26.30
N VAL A 301 -9.09 -21.16 -26.93
CA VAL A 301 -8.25 -22.21 -27.53
C VAL A 301 -6.89 -22.24 -26.82
N PRO A 302 -6.16 -23.39 -26.84
CA PRO A 302 -4.86 -23.46 -26.20
C PRO A 302 -3.83 -22.48 -26.81
N LEU A 303 -2.98 -21.94 -25.96
CA LEU A 303 -1.84 -21.08 -26.35
C LEU A 303 -0.84 -21.85 -27.25
N PRO A 304 0.02 -21.14 -28.01
CA PRO A 304 1.07 -21.77 -28.80
C PRO A 304 1.90 -22.82 -28.03
N ASN A 305 2.00 -24.02 -28.61
CA ASN A 305 2.66 -25.21 -28.05
C ASN A 305 1.99 -25.83 -26.79
N TYR A 306 0.78 -25.43 -26.44
CA TYR A 306 -0.01 -26.09 -25.39
C TYR A 306 -0.96 -27.12 -25.99
N VAL A 307 -1.23 -28.16 -25.21
CA VAL A 307 -2.21 -29.20 -25.52
C VAL A 307 -3.14 -29.36 -24.33
N CYS A 308 -4.43 -29.18 -24.56
CA CYS A 308 -5.49 -29.44 -23.60
C CYS A 308 -6.14 -30.79 -23.92
N CYS A 309 -6.43 -31.56 -22.88
CA CYS A 309 -7.09 -32.86 -23.03
C CYS A 309 -8.09 -33.09 -21.90
N LEU A 310 -9.03 -34.00 -22.13
CA LEU A 310 -10.06 -34.34 -21.16
C LEU A 310 -9.75 -35.67 -20.48
N LEU A 311 -9.85 -35.66 -19.16
CA LEU A 311 -9.83 -36.85 -18.32
C LEU A 311 -11.23 -37.15 -17.80
N ASP A 312 -11.55 -38.43 -17.65
CA ASP A 312 -12.73 -38.90 -16.95
C ASP A 312 -12.58 -38.61 -15.44
N GLU A 313 -13.59 -37.98 -14.86
CA GLU A 313 -13.57 -37.48 -13.48
C GLU A 313 -13.44 -38.62 -12.45
N THR A 314 -13.93 -39.81 -12.78
CA THR A 314 -14.00 -40.95 -11.86
C THR A 314 -12.72 -41.78 -11.89
N THR A 315 -12.18 -41.99 -13.08
CA THR A 315 -11.02 -42.88 -13.32
C THR A 315 -9.70 -42.12 -13.42
N GLY A 316 -9.74 -40.80 -13.66
CA GLY A 316 -8.55 -39.98 -13.94
C GLY A 316 -7.84 -40.36 -15.24
N GLN A 317 -8.50 -41.11 -16.13
CA GLN A 317 -7.94 -41.56 -17.41
C GLN A 317 -8.46 -40.72 -18.58
N PRO A 318 -7.74 -40.64 -19.71
CA PRO A 318 -8.21 -39.92 -20.88
C PRO A 318 -9.56 -40.42 -21.40
N THR A 319 -10.49 -39.50 -21.65
CA THR A 319 -11.84 -39.83 -22.13
C THR A 319 -12.01 -39.51 -23.62
N THR A 320 -13.02 -40.13 -24.25
CA THR A 320 -13.55 -39.76 -25.58
C THR A 320 -14.81 -38.91 -25.49
N SER A 321 -15.30 -38.66 -24.28
CA SER A 321 -16.36 -37.68 -24.03
C SER A 321 -15.88 -36.28 -24.46
N ASN A 322 -16.82 -35.45 -24.89
CA ASN A 322 -16.57 -34.03 -25.13
C ASN A 322 -16.58 -33.22 -23.82
N THR A 323 -16.93 -33.85 -22.69
CA THR A 323 -16.95 -33.23 -21.36
C THR A 323 -16.12 -34.06 -20.38
N GLY A 324 -15.31 -33.40 -19.56
CA GLY A 324 -14.50 -34.03 -18.51
C GLY A 324 -13.64 -33.02 -17.74
N GLU A 325 -12.70 -33.54 -16.94
CA GLU A 325 -11.68 -32.73 -16.26
C GLU A 325 -10.64 -32.24 -17.27
N LEU A 326 -10.37 -30.92 -17.27
CA LEU A 326 -9.33 -30.31 -18.09
C LEU A 326 -7.94 -30.67 -17.55
N CYS A 327 -7.11 -31.21 -18.44
CA CYS A 327 -5.71 -31.48 -18.21
C CYS A 327 -4.85 -30.77 -19.26
N VAL A 328 -3.78 -30.12 -18.82
CA VAL A 328 -2.95 -29.23 -19.65
C VAL A 328 -1.52 -29.75 -19.75
N ARG A 329 -0.99 -29.76 -20.97
CA ARG A 329 0.42 -30.04 -21.28
C ARG A 329 0.99 -28.85 -22.04
N GLY A 330 2.27 -28.59 -21.85
CA GLY A 330 2.97 -27.56 -22.62
C GLY A 330 4.20 -27.04 -21.90
N PRO A 331 5.00 -26.20 -22.56
CA PRO A 331 6.26 -25.72 -22.00
C PRO A 331 6.09 -24.81 -20.79
N GLY A 332 4.94 -24.18 -20.56
CA GLY A 332 4.70 -23.35 -19.37
C GLY A 332 4.07 -24.09 -18.18
N VAL A 333 3.94 -25.42 -18.23
CA VAL A 333 3.52 -26.20 -17.06
C VAL A 333 4.60 -26.15 -15.99
N ALA A 334 4.21 -25.86 -14.75
CA ALA A 334 5.10 -25.73 -13.59
C ALA A 334 5.98 -26.96 -13.35
N LEU A 335 7.10 -26.77 -12.64
CA LEU A 335 7.95 -27.87 -12.19
C LEU A 335 7.23 -28.77 -11.18
N GLY A 336 6.34 -28.19 -10.38
CA GLY A 336 5.57 -28.89 -9.36
C GLY A 336 5.40 -28.07 -8.09
N TYR A 337 4.93 -28.73 -7.04
CA TYR A 337 4.85 -28.17 -5.70
C TYR A 337 6.16 -28.41 -4.93
N VAL A 338 6.74 -27.35 -4.39
CA VAL A 338 8.01 -27.37 -3.65
C VAL A 338 7.88 -28.32 -2.45
N ARG A 339 8.76 -29.32 -2.39
CA ARG A 339 8.83 -30.36 -1.35
C ARG A 339 7.53 -31.14 -1.07
N GLN A 340 6.57 -31.13 -2.00
CA GLN A 340 5.31 -31.87 -1.88
C GLN A 340 5.20 -32.95 -2.96
N ASN A 341 6.17 -33.87 -3.02
CA ASN A 341 6.30 -34.88 -4.08
C ASN A 341 5.04 -35.73 -4.31
N SER A 342 4.29 -36.05 -3.24
CA SER A 342 3.04 -36.80 -3.37
C SER A 342 1.97 -35.99 -4.12
N LEU A 343 1.76 -34.72 -3.71
CA LEU A 343 0.81 -33.82 -4.37
C LEU A 343 1.25 -33.50 -5.80
N THR A 344 2.56 -33.33 -6.03
CA THR A 344 3.11 -33.14 -7.37
C THR A 344 2.79 -34.33 -8.27
N ARG A 345 3.00 -35.57 -7.83
CA ARG A 345 2.64 -36.76 -8.64
C ARG A 345 1.14 -36.91 -8.87
N GLU A 346 0.33 -36.49 -7.90
CA GLU A 346 -1.14 -36.54 -8.02
C GLU A 346 -1.66 -35.56 -9.07
N LYS A 347 -1.15 -34.32 -9.08
CA LYS A 347 -1.62 -33.25 -9.98
C LYS A 347 -0.88 -33.21 -11.32
N PHE A 348 0.41 -33.53 -11.34
CA PHE A 348 1.26 -33.55 -12.54
C PHE A 348 1.43 -35.00 -13.00
N THR A 349 0.46 -35.46 -13.78
CA THR A 349 0.38 -36.84 -14.26
C THR A 349 1.14 -37.01 -15.58
N GLN A 350 1.26 -38.25 -16.05
CA GLN A 350 1.79 -38.54 -17.39
C GLN A 350 1.01 -37.87 -18.53
N TYR A 351 -0.25 -37.49 -18.28
CA TYR A 351 -1.11 -36.81 -19.24
C TYR A 351 -1.02 -35.29 -19.17
N GLY A 352 -0.32 -34.73 -18.18
CA GLY A 352 -0.24 -33.29 -17.94
C GLY A 352 -0.71 -32.88 -16.54
N TYR A 353 -0.82 -31.57 -16.35
CA TYR A 353 -1.32 -30.94 -15.15
C TYR A 353 -2.85 -31.01 -15.11
N ARG A 354 -3.39 -31.70 -14.10
CA ARG A 354 -4.81 -31.77 -13.78
C ARG A 354 -5.26 -30.49 -13.13
N THR A 355 -6.12 -29.75 -13.82
CA THR A 355 -6.55 -28.41 -13.35
C THR A 355 -7.58 -28.49 -12.24
N GLY A 356 -8.41 -29.54 -12.21
CA GLY A 356 -9.64 -29.60 -11.39
C GLY A 356 -10.82 -28.83 -11.99
N ASP A 357 -10.70 -28.35 -13.24
CA ASP A 357 -11.78 -27.66 -13.95
C ASP A 357 -12.57 -28.64 -14.81
N ARG A 358 -13.89 -28.62 -14.69
CA ARG A 358 -14.80 -29.35 -15.56
C ARG A 358 -15.13 -28.51 -16.79
N VAL A 359 -14.86 -29.05 -17.98
CA VAL A 359 -15.03 -28.32 -19.22
C VAL A 359 -15.67 -29.18 -20.31
N THR A 360 -16.25 -28.52 -21.32
CA THR A 360 -16.67 -29.15 -22.57
C THR A 360 -15.88 -28.61 -23.74
N PHE A 361 -15.43 -29.48 -24.64
CA PHE A 361 -14.89 -29.09 -25.93
C PHE A 361 -16.02 -29.05 -26.95
N ASP A 362 -16.26 -27.87 -27.52
CA ASP A 362 -17.23 -27.68 -28.61
C ASP A 362 -16.65 -26.77 -29.69
N LYS A 363 -16.75 -27.19 -30.95
CA LYS A 363 -16.29 -26.45 -32.14
C LYS A 363 -14.86 -25.88 -31.99
N GLY A 364 -13.95 -26.64 -31.39
CA GLY A 364 -12.56 -26.24 -31.20
C GLY A 364 -12.32 -25.27 -30.04
N GLN A 365 -13.36 -24.88 -29.30
CA GLN A 365 -13.26 -24.05 -28.10
C GLN A 365 -13.51 -24.86 -26.83
N ILE A 366 -13.05 -24.32 -25.71
CA ILE A 366 -13.20 -24.93 -24.40
C ILE A 366 -14.20 -24.11 -23.58
N PHE A 367 -15.28 -24.74 -23.15
CA PHE A 367 -16.31 -24.12 -22.32
C PHE A 367 -16.15 -24.60 -20.88
N PHE A 368 -15.87 -23.67 -19.97
CA PHE A 368 -15.80 -23.95 -18.54
C PHE A 368 -17.20 -24.10 -17.95
N HIS A 369 -17.37 -25.08 -17.06
CA HIS A 369 -18.60 -25.27 -16.29
C HIS A 369 -18.40 -24.96 -14.82
N GLU A 370 -17.57 -25.75 -14.14
CA GLU A 370 -17.42 -25.72 -12.68
C GLU A 370 -16.08 -26.29 -12.23
N ARG A 371 -15.76 -26.12 -10.95
CA ARG A 371 -14.66 -26.81 -10.27
C ARG A 371 -15.13 -28.17 -9.77
N ILE A 372 -14.25 -29.17 -9.84
CA ILE A 372 -14.52 -30.51 -9.29
C ILE A 372 -14.24 -30.56 -7.77
N ASP A 373 -13.37 -29.68 -7.27
CA ASP A 373 -12.97 -29.59 -5.86
C ASP A 373 -13.66 -28.44 -5.09
N SER A 374 -13.36 -28.32 -3.79
CA SER A 374 -13.89 -27.27 -2.90
C SER A 374 -13.27 -25.88 -3.14
N GLN A 375 -12.36 -25.76 -4.11
CA GLN A 375 -11.66 -24.52 -4.37
C GLN A 375 -12.58 -23.48 -4.99
N VAL A 376 -12.49 -22.25 -4.49
CA VAL A 376 -13.30 -21.13 -4.97
C VAL A 376 -12.41 -19.97 -5.42
N LYS A 377 -12.91 -19.19 -6.38
CA LYS A 377 -12.36 -17.88 -6.72
C LYS A 377 -13.32 -16.79 -6.25
N LEU A 378 -12.85 -15.94 -5.34
CA LEU A 378 -13.60 -14.82 -4.79
C LEU A 378 -12.78 -13.53 -4.95
N ARG A 379 -13.32 -12.53 -5.66
CA ARG A 379 -12.68 -11.22 -5.87
C ARG A 379 -11.27 -11.34 -6.49
N GLY A 380 -11.10 -12.25 -7.46
CA GLY A 380 -9.81 -12.58 -8.09
C GLY A 380 -8.90 -13.51 -7.28
N PHE A 381 -9.17 -13.72 -5.98
CA PHE A 381 -8.35 -14.55 -5.12
C PHE A 381 -8.74 -16.02 -5.21
N ARG A 382 -7.75 -16.89 -5.37
CA ARG A 382 -7.89 -18.35 -5.27
C ARG A 382 -7.88 -18.73 -3.78
N ILE A 383 -9.01 -19.22 -3.28
CA ILE A 383 -9.21 -19.57 -1.87
C ILE A 383 -9.54 -21.06 -1.77
N GLU A 384 -8.77 -21.78 -0.97
CA GLU A 384 -9.11 -23.13 -0.51
C GLU A 384 -9.93 -23.00 0.77
N LEU A 385 -11.20 -23.38 0.71
CA LEU A 385 -12.10 -23.30 1.87
C LEU A 385 -11.59 -24.14 3.04
N ASP A 386 -11.03 -25.30 2.72
CA ASP A 386 -10.45 -26.23 3.68
C ASP A 386 -9.29 -25.59 4.49
N GLU A 387 -8.53 -24.64 3.94
CA GLU A 387 -7.47 -23.95 4.69
C GLU A 387 -8.04 -23.12 5.84
N ILE A 388 -9.15 -22.43 5.57
CA ILE A 388 -9.83 -21.60 6.56
C ILE A 388 -10.52 -22.50 7.58
N GLU A 389 -11.12 -23.60 7.15
CA GLU A 389 -11.71 -24.62 8.03
C GLU A 389 -10.67 -25.20 9.00
N GLN A 390 -9.47 -25.52 8.53
CA GLN A 390 -8.38 -26.03 9.39
C GLN A 390 -7.88 -24.97 10.38
N GLU A 391 -7.71 -23.72 9.98
CA GLU A 391 -7.32 -22.65 10.90
C GLU A 391 -8.40 -22.39 11.96
N LEU A 392 -9.68 -22.48 11.60
CA LEU A 392 -10.79 -22.41 12.55
C LEU A 392 -10.75 -23.58 13.55
N LEU A 393 -10.50 -24.81 13.09
CA LEU A 393 -10.38 -25.99 13.97
C LEU A 393 -9.18 -25.93 14.92
N ARG A 394 -8.11 -25.20 14.57
CA ARG A 394 -6.96 -24.97 15.47
C ARG A 394 -7.29 -24.12 16.68
N LEU A 395 -8.45 -23.47 16.71
CA LEU A 395 -8.93 -22.69 17.87
C LEU A 395 -9.41 -23.58 19.02
N GLY A 396 -9.44 -24.91 18.84
CA GLY A 396 -9.63 -25.87 19.91
C GLY A 396 -11.01 -25.76 20.56
N ASP A 397 -11.05 -25.54 21.88
CA ASP A 397 -12.28 -25.56 22.69
C ASP A 397 -13.35 -24.57 22.19
N ASP A 398 -12.96 -23.52 21.47
CA ASP A 398 -13.89 -22.54 20.89
C ASP A 398 -14.59 -23.02 19.61
N VAL A 399 -14.03 -24.03 18.91
CA VAL A 399 -14.52 -24.55 17.62
C VAL A 399 -14.36 -26.07 17.55
N GLN A 400 -15.45 -26.80 17.74
CA GLN A 400 -15.50 -28.26 17.64
C GLN A 400 -15.60 -28.76 16.20
N SER A 401 -16.26 -27.98 15.34
CA SER A 401 -16.38 -28.27 13.90
C SER A 401 -16.51 -26.97 13.12
N ALA A 402 -15.93 -26.91 11.93
CA ALA A 402 -15.99 -25.75 11.05
C ALA A 402 -16.27 -26.16 9.60
N ALA A 403 -17.02 -25.33 8.89
CA ALA A 403 -17.23 -25.38 7.46
C ALA A 403 -17.25 -23.95 6.91
N VAL A 404 -16.64 -23.69 5.76
CA VAL A 404 -16.59 -22.33 5.19
C VAL A 404 -17.13 -22.37 3.78
N ALA A 405 -18.07 -21.51 3.43
CA ALA A 405 -18.68 -21.47 2.10
C ALA A 405 -18.66 -20.06 1.50
N VAL A 406 -18.69 -19.97 0.18
CA VAL A 406 -18.95 -18.69 -0.50
C VAL A 406 -20.45 -18.58 -0.78
N LEU A 407 -21.10 -17.66 -0.09
CA LEU A 407 -22.54 -17.39 -0.21
C LEU A 407 -22.72 -15.91 -0.50
N ASN A 408 -23.51 -15.56 -1.53
CA ASN A 408 -23.69 -14.17 -1.97
C ASN A 408 -22.36 -13.41 -2.18
N GLN A 409 -21.32 -14.08 -2.71
CA GLN A 409 -19.97 -13.54 -2.89
C GLN A 409 -19.29 -13.01 -1.59
N GLN A 410 -19.72 -13.55 -0.46
CA GLN A 410 -19.09 -13.38 0.85
C GLN A 410 -18.56 -14.73 1.33
N LEU A 411 -17.50 -14.69 2.12
CA LEU A 411 -16.95 -15.86 2.76
C LEU A 411 -17.65 -16.05 4.12
N VAL A 412 -18.44 -17.12 4.28
CA VAL A 412 -19.23 -17.38 5.49
C VAL A 412 -18.68 -18.60 6.21
N ALA A 413 -18.32 -18.44 7.48
CA ALA A 413 -17.93 -19.55 8.34
C ALA A 413 -19.13 -20.07 9.14
N PHE A 414 -19.32 -21.38 9.12
CA PHE A 414 -20.26 -22.11 9.95
C PHE A 414 -19.48 -22.89 10.99
N ILE A 415 -19.84 -22.76 12.26
CA ILE A 415 -19.14 -23.46 13.34
C ILE A 415 -20.10 -24.16 14.29
N VAL A 416 -19.60 -25.21 14.93
CA VAL A 416 -20.14 -25.75 16.18
C VAL A 416 -19.16 -25.35 17.27
N GLY A 417 -19.54 -24.42 18.15
CA GLY A 417 -18.63 -23.87 19.16
C GLY A 417 -19.06 -22.49 19.68
N GLN A 418 -18.19 -21.88 20.48
CA GLN A 418 -18.48 -20.62 21.19
C GLN A 418 -17.73 -19.40 20.63
N LEU A 419 -16.92 -19.56 19.59
CA LEU A 419 -16.17 -18.47 18.94
C LEU A 419 -17.05 -17.26 18.58
N THR A 420 -16.57 -16.04 18.81
CA THR A 420 -17.24 -14.79 18.39
C THR A 420 -16.64 -14.26 17.10
N GLU A 421 -17.40 -13.46 16.33
CA GLU A 421 -16.88 -12.85 15.09
C GLU A 421 -15.63 -12.00 15.32
N SER A 422 -15.60 -11.21 16.41
CA SER A 422 -14.43 -10.38 16.74
C SER A 422 -13.18 -11.24 16.95
N ARG A 423 -13.30 -12.32 17.73
CA ARG A 423 -12.19 -13.22 18.03
C ARG A 423 -11.77 -14.05 16.81
N MET A 424 -12.72 -14.44 15.97
CA MET A 424 -12.46 -15.06 14.68
C MET A 424 -11.60 -14.14 13.79
N ARG A 425 -12.00 -12.88 13.62
CA ARG A 425 -11.28 -11.91 12.79
C ARG A 425 -9.88 -11.63 13.32
N GLU A 426 -9.75 -11.44 14.62
CA GLU A 426 -8.46 -11.21 15.27
C GLU A 426 -7.52 -12.40 15.09
N THR A 427 -7.99 -13.62 15.39
CA THR A 427 -7.13 -14.80 15.43
C THR A 427 -6.79 -15.31 14.02
N LEU A 428 -7.77 -15.37 13.12
CA LEU A 428 -7.51 -15.75 11.73
C LEU A 428 -6.68 -14.67 11.02
N GLY A 429 -6.87 -13.39 11.33
CA GLY A 429 -6.12 -12.28 10.71
C GLY A 429 -4.62 -12.29 11.02
N GLN A 430 -4.19 -12.99 12.07
CA GLN A 430 -2.77 -13.18 12.39
C GLN A 430 -2.09 -14.24 11.50
N ARG A 431 -2.85 -15.16 10.91
CA ARG A 431 -2.33 -16.35 10.19
C ARG A 431 -2.73 -16.42 8.73
N LEU A 432 -3.89 -15.87 8.40
CA LEU A 432 -4.46 -15.84 7.07
C LEU A 432 -4.40 -14.42 6.50
N PRO A 433 -4.20 -14.29 5.18
CA PRO A 433 -4.40 -13.02 4.51
C PRO A 433 -5.83 -12.50 4.73
N ARG A 434 -6.01 -11.18 4.77
CA ARG A 434 -7.31 -10.54 5.03
C ARG A 434 -8.44 -11.06 4.13
N TYR A 435 -8.16 -11.38 2.87
CA TYR A 435 -9.16 -11.89 1.92
C TYR A 435 -9.61 -13.33 2.18
N MET A 436 -8.90 -14.09 3.04
CA MET A 436 -9.29 -15.45 3.47
C MET A 436 -9.98 -15.45 4.84
N VAL A 437 -10.07 -14.32 5.54
CA VAL A 437 -10.80 -14.22 6.81
C VAL A 437 -12.30 -14.11 6.50
N PRO A 438 -13.15 -15.01 7.03
CA PRO A 438 -14.59 -14.97 6.78
C PRO A 438 -15.24 -13.63 7.12
N ASP A 439 -16.15 -13.19 6.25
CA ASP A 439 -16.94 -11.97 6.38
C ASP A 439 -18.01 -12.09 7.49
N ARG A 440 -18.53 -13.30 7.73
CA ARG A 440 -19.58 -13.60 8.74
C ARG A 440 -19.35 -14.94 9.42
N LEU A 441 -19.86 -15.08 10.65
CA LEU A 441 -19.86 -16.32 11.42
C LEU A 441 -21.28 -16.74 11.79
N ILE A 442 -21.66 -17.96 11.42
CA ILE A 442 -22.92 -18.60 11.81
C ILE A 442 -22.63 -19.73 12.77
N LYS A 443 -23.23 -19.67 13.96
CA LYS A 443 -23.16 -20.75 14.96
C LYS A 443 -24.28 -21.74 14.70
N LEU A 444 -23.93 -23.03 14.72
CA LEU A 444 -24.88 -24.11 14.65
C LEU A 444 -25.11 -24.67 16.06
N ASP A 445 -26.37 -24.73 16.48
CA ASP A 445 -26.76 -25.26 17.80
C ASP A 445 -26.63 -26.80 17.91
N GLY A 446 -26.26 -27.47 16.82
CA GLY A 446 -26.14 -28.93 16.73
C GLY A 446 -24.91 -29.36 15.95
N ALA A 447 -24.92 -30.59 15.42
CA ALA A 447 -23.79 -31.12 14.65
C ALA A 447 -23.69 -30.50 13.25
N MET A 448 -22.46 -30.50 12.69
CA MET A 448 -22.22 -30.06 11.32
C MET A 448 -23.02 -30.93 10.33
N PRO A 449 -23.84 -30.35 9.42
CA PRO A 449 -24.62 -31.10 8.44
C PRO A 449 -23.70 -31.91 7.51
N ARG A 450 -24.01 -33.20 7.35
CA ARG A 450 -23.24 -34.12 6.49
C ARG A 450 -24.17 -34.88 5.55
N LEU A 451 -23.67 -35.16 4.35
CA LEU A 451 -24.26 -36.07 3.37
C LEU A 451 -24.12 -37.52 3.85
N VAL A 452 -24.84 -38.44 3.19
CA VAL A 452 -24.69 -39.90 3.39
C VAL A 452 -23.24 -40.37 3.13
N SER A 453 -22.49 -39.63 2.32
CA SER A 453 -21.06 -39.85 2.07
C SER A 453 -20.14 -39.26 3.15
N GLU A 454 -20.67 -38.86 4.32
CA GLU A 454 -20.00 -38.20 5.45
C GLU A 454 -19.35 -36.82 5.17
N LYS A 455 -19.34 -36.38 3.91
CA LYS A 455 -18.91 -35.03 3.50
C LYS A 455 -19.89 -33.97 4.00
N ILE A 456 -19.42 -32.75 4.25
CA ILE A 456 -20.27 -31.62 4.68
C ILE A 456 -21.34 -31.33 3.63
N ASP A 457 -22.60 -31.22 4.06
CA ASP A 457 -23.71 -30.85 3.18
C ASP A 457 -23.79 -29.32 3.04
N ARG A 458 -23.07 -28.81 2.05
CA ARG A 458 -23.02 -27.37 1.74
C ARG A 458 -24.35 -26.80 1.25
N LYS A 459 -25.29 -27.63 0.76
CA LYS A 459 -26.64 -27.17 0.36
C LYS A 459 -27.49 -26.86 1.59
N VAL A 460 -27.38 -27.70 2.62
CA VAL A 460 -28.02 -27.43 3.93
C VAL A 460 -27.43 -26.16 4.54
N LEU A 461 -26.11 -25.96 4.49
CA LEU A 461 -25.48 -24.72 4.97
C LEU A 461 -26.00 -23.47 4.24
N ALA A 462 -26.15 -23.51 2.92
CA ALA A 462 -26.74 -22.41 2.14
C ALA A 462 -28.21 -22.12 2.54
N THR A 463 -28.96 -23.17 2.88
CA THR A 463 -30.35 -23.03 3.37
C THR A 463 -30.39 -22.42 4.77
N LEU A 464 -29.46 -22.82 5.65
CA LEU A 464 -29.32 -22.26 7.00
C LEU A 464 -28.93 -20.78 6.96
N PHE A 465 -28.01 -20.41 6.08
CA PHE A 465 -27.68 -19.01 5.82
C PHE A 465 -28.91 -18.20 5.41
N SER A 466 -29.69 -18.73 4.47
CA SER A 466 -30.93 -18.06 4.01
C SER A 466 -31.96 -17.90 5.14
N ARG A 467 -31.98 -18.81 6.12
CA ARG A 467 -32.86 -18.72 7.31
C ARG A 467 -32.33 -17.73 8.34
N ASP A 468 -31.02 -17.75 8.64
CA ASP A 468 -30.37 -16.79 9.53
C ASP A 468 -30.53 -15.35 9.01
N ASP A 469 -30.39 -15.15 7.70
CA ASP A 469 -30.68 -13.86 7.05
C ASP A 469 -32.15 -13.44 7.22
N ALA A 470 -33.09 -14.38 7.03
CA ALA A 470 -34.52 -14.09 7.23
C ALA A 470 -34.90 -13.84 8.70
N GLU A 471 -34.25 -14.50 9.66
CA GLU A 471 -34.46 -14.32 11.10
C GLU A 471 -33.84 -13.02 11.60
N LYS A 472 -32.65 -12.64 11.12
CA LYS A 472 -32.05 -11.33 11.37
C LYS A 472 -32.88 -10.21 10.77
N MET A 473 -33.42 -10.37 9.56
CA MET A 473 -34.38 -9.42 8.97
C MET A 473 -35.63 -9.25 9.83
N LYS A 474 -36.17 -10.34 10.39
CA LYS A 474 -37.29 -10.28 11.34
C LYS A 474 -36.89 -9.60 12.66
N ALA A 475 -35.73 -9.92 13.24
CA ALA A 475 -35.27 -9.31 14.49
C ALA A 475 -34.98 -7.80 14.35
N SER A 476 -34.48 -7.38 13.19
CA SER A 476 -34.34 -5.97 12.82
C SER A 476 -35.71 -5.28 12.64
N GLN A 477 -36.72 -5.97 12.08
CA GLN A 477 -38.10 -5.49 12.01
C GLN A 477 -38.76 -5.38 13.41
N THR A 478 -38.57 -6.34 14.32
CA THR A 478 -39.16 -6.29 15.67
C THR A 478 -38.54 -5.18 16.55
N ARG A 479 -37.31 -4.75 16.28
CA ARG A 479 -36.71 -3.58 16.94
C ARG A 479 -37.32 -2.26 16.48
N ILE A 480 -37.87 -2.21 15.27
CA ILE A 480 -38.50 -1.01 14.70
C ILE A 480 -39.94 -0.85 15.24
N ASP A 481 -40.61 -1.95 15.62
CA ASP A 481 -41.99 -1.92 16.13
C ASP A 481 -42.14 -1.41 17.59
N MET A 482 -41.04 -1.15 18.31
CA MET A 482 -41.07 -0.60 19.69
C MET A 482 -40.92 0.92 19.77
N ASP A 483 -40.54 1.60 18.67
CA ASP A 483 -40.57 3.06 18.59
C ASP A 483 -41.68 3.48 17.63
N GLY A 484 -42.89 3.61 18.18
CA GLY A 484 -44.08 3.99 17.44
C GLY A 484 -43.98 5.39 16.82
N ARG A 485 -43.54 5.48 15.55
CA ARG A 485 -43.89 6.57 14.63
C ARG A 485 -44.20 6.04 13.23
N THR A 486 -45.35 6.51 12.75
CA THR A 486 -46.12 6.08 11.58
C THR A 486 -45.62 6.76 10.27
N PRO A 487 -46.30 6.55 9.12
CA PRO A 487 -45.86 5.82 7.93
C PRO A 487 -45.12 6.66 6.87
N ILE A 488 -44.43 5.94 5.98
CA ILE A 488 -43.77 6.40 4.75
C ILE A 488 -44.76 7.18 3.84
N PRO A 489 -44.42 8.40 3.37
CA PRO A 489 -45.14 9.03 2.27
C PRO A 489 -44.60 8.54 0.92
N LYS A 490 -45.50 8.01 0.07
CA LYS A 490 -45.27 7.87 -1.37
C LYS A 490 -45.42 9.23 -2.04
N SER A 491 -44.33 9.84 -2.51
CA SER A 491 -44.32 10.66 -3.74
C SER A 491 -42.89 11.05 -4.14
N VAL A 492 -42.58 10.84 -5.41
CA VAL A 492 -41.33 11.19 -6.11
C VAL A 492 -41.03 12.70 -5.98
N GLY A 493 -39.84 13.04 -5.45
CA GLY A 493 -39.31 14.41 -5.43
C GLY A 493 -38.15 14.67 -4.45
N HIS A 494 -36.95 14.15 -4.75
CA HIS A 494 -35.62 14.57 -4.28
C HIS A 494 -35.28 14.58 -2.77
N ASN A 495 -35.55 13.51 -2.03
CA ASN A 495 -34.77 13.24 -0.81
C ASN A 495 -33.56 12.34 -1.18
N PRO A 496 -32.31 12.72 -0.87
CA PRO A 496 -31.15 11.86 -1.10
C PRO A 496 -31.27 10.47 -0.50
N LEU A 497 -32.00 10.32 0.62
CA LEU A 497 -32.27 9.03 1.23
C LEU A 497 -33.07 8.09 0.33
N ASP A 498 -34.10 8.59 -0.34
CA ASP A 498 -34.93 7.77 -1.23
C ASP A 498 -34.13 7.29 -2.46
N ILE A 499 -33.22 8.14 -2.96
CA ILE A 499 -32.33 7.79 -4.07
C ILE A 499 -31.33 6.72 -3.62
N VAL A 500 -30.79 6.84 -2.40
CA VAL A 500 -29.85 5.86 -1.85
C VAL A 500 -30.52 4.51 -1.61
N LEU A 501 -31.70 4.52 -0.98
CA LEU A 501 -32.51 3.31 -0.78
C LEU A 501 -32.92 2.67 -2.11
N GLY A 502 -33.27 3.48 -3.11
CA GLY A 502 -33.55 3.01 -4.46
C GLY A 502 -32.36 2.32 -5.12
N ALA A 503 -31.14 2.85 -4.93
CA ALA A 503 -29.92 2.21 -5.43
C ALA A 503 -29.62 0.90 -4.71
N PHE A 504 -29.80 0.85 -3.38
CA PHE A 504 -29.63 -0.37 -2.59
C PHE A 504 -30.66 -1.42 -3.02
N GLN A 505 -31.93 -1.06 -3.15
CA GLN A 505 -33.02 -1.94 -3.58
C GLN A 505 -32.76 -2.55 -4.97
N LYS A 506 -32.23 -1.75 -5.90
CA LYS A 506 -31.86 -2.21 -7.25
C LYS A 506 -30.65 -3.12 -7.24
N SER A 507 -29.77 -3.03 -6.24
CA SER A 507 -28.59 -3.89 -6.11
C SER A 507 -28.87 -5.17 -5.33
N PHE A 508 -29.90 -5.16 -4.50
CA PHE A 508 -30.38 -6.30 -3.73
C PHE A 508 -31.85 -6.59 -4.07
N SER A 509 -32.11 -7.16 -5.25
CA SER A 509 -33.47 -7.42 -5.76
C SER A 509 -34.34 -8.32 -4.89
N HIS A 510 -33.76 -9.02 -3.91
CA HIS A 510 -34.43 -9.97 -3.03
C HIS A 510 -34.72 -9.42 -1.63
N ILE A 511 -34.25 -8.20 -1.33
CA ILE A 511 -34.29 -7.60 0.01
C ILE A 511 -34.90 -6.20 -0.11
N GLN A 512 -35.80 -5.82 0.79
CA GLN A 512 -36.22 -4.42 0.92
C GLN A 512 -35.32 -3.73 1.94
N PRO A 513 -34.35 -2.91 1.51
CA PRO A 513 -33.41 -2.26 2.43
C PRO A 513 -34.09 -1.14 3.21
N ASN A 514 -33.75 -1.03 4.48
CA ASN A 514 -34.10 0.08 5.36
C ASN A 514 -32.94 1.09 5.45
N GLU A 515 -33.23 2.30 5.94
CA GLU A 515 -32.28 3.40 6.10
C GLU A 515 -31.08 3.06 7.00
N ASN A 516 -31.28 2.14 7.96
CA ASN A 516 -30.29 1.76 8.96
C ASN A 516 -29.60 0.41 8.69
N ASP A 517 -29.98 -0.30 7.62
CA ASP A 517 -29.35 -1.58 7.30
C ASP A 517 -27.90 -1.34 6.84
N ASP A 518 -26.96 -2.06 7.46
CA ASP A 518 -25.57 -2.05 7.03
C ASP A 518 -25.44 -2.76 5.68
N PHE A 519 -24.91 -2.02 4.70
CA PHE A 519 -24.73 -2.46 3.33
C PHE A 519 -23.96 -3.76 3.22
N PHE A 520 -22.95 -3.99 4.07
CA PHE A 520 -22.09 -5.16 4.01
C PHE A 520 -22.59 -6.28 4.93
N LEU A 521 -23.03 -5.93 6.14
CA LEU A 521 -23.38 -6.91 7.17
C LEU A 521 -24.82 -7.40 7.10
N ASP A 522 -25.76 -6.50 6.80
CA ASP A 522 -27.20 -6.78 6.83
C ASP A 522 -27.73 -7.07 5.42
N LEU A 523 -27.27 -6.33 4.42
CA LEU A 523 -27.71 -6.52 3.02
C LEU A 523 -26.85 -7.54 2.24
N GLY A 524 -25.73 -8.00 2.82
CA GLY A 524 -24.84 -8.96 2.16
C GLY A 524 -23.97 -8.35 1.06
N GLY A 525 -23.72 -7.04 1.10
CA GLY A 525 -22.88 -6.32 0.15
C GLY A 525 -21.40 -6.74 0.20
N HIS A 526 -20.73 -6.60 -0.94
CA HIS A 526 -19.30 -6.85 -1.15
C HIS A 526 -18.77 -5.85 -2.18
N SER A 527 -17.47 -5.86 -2.47
CA SER A 527 -16.83 -4.82 -3.33
C SER A 527 -17.50 -4.63 -4.69
N LEU A 528 -17.99 -5.71 -5.33
CA LEU A 528 -18.71 -5.64 -6.60
C LEU A 528 -20.13 -5.07 -6.44
N THR A 529 -20.94 -5.52 -5.47
CA THR A 529 -22.27 -4.92 -5.25
C THR A 529 -22.16 -3.50 -4.75
N ALA A 530 -21.15 -3.17 -3.94
CA ALA A 530 -20.81 -1.82 -3.51
C ALA A 530 -20.49 -0.93 -4.72
N ALA A 531 -19.62 -1.40 -5.61
CA ALA A 531 -19.32 -0.71 -6.85
C ALA A 531 -20.53 -0.51 -7.78
N LEU A 532 -21.35 -1.55 -7.97
CA LEU A 532 -22.56 -1.46 -8.79
C LEU A 532 -23.58 -0.49 -8.19
N THR A 533 -23.73 -0.50 -6.87
CA THR A 533 -24.57 0.46 -6.14
C THR A 533 -24.05 1.88 -6.32
N ILE A 534 -22.74 2.10 -6.16
CA ILE A 534 -22.11 3.40 -6.37
C ILE A 534 -22.28 3.88 -7.82
N THR A 535 -22.12 2.99 -8.80
CA THR A 535 -22.35 3.31 -10.21
C THR A 535 -23.77 3.83 -10.45
N LYS A 536 -24.78 3.21 -9.80
CA LYS A 536 -26.16 3.68 -9.85
C LYS A 536 -26.36 5.00 -9.09
N LEU A 537 -25.74 5.14 -7.92
CA LEU A 537 -25.81 6.38 -7.14
C LEU A 537 -25.21 7.57 -7.90
N ARG A 538 -24.16 7.33 -8.69
CA ARG A 538 -23.52 8.35 -9.53
C ARG A 538 -24.41 8.88 -10.67
N GLU A 539 -25.51 8.22 -11.00
CA GLU A 539 -26.53 8.79 -11.91
C GLU A 539 -27.16 10.05 -11.32
N SER A 540 -27.29 10.11 -9.98
CA SER A 540 -27.88 11.24 -9.26
C SER A 540 -26.83 12.06 -8.49
N PHE A 541 -25.72 11.43 -8.07
CA PHE A 541 -24.67 12.01 -7.23
C PHE A 541 -23.28 11.70 -7.81
N PRO A 542 -22.81 12.44 -8.84
CA PRO A 542 -21.58 12.13 -9.58
C PRO A 542 -20.30 11.93 -8.73
N ASP A 543 -20.15 12.69 -7.65
CA ASP A 543 -19.00 12.76 -6.73
C ASP A 543 -19.05 11.74 -5.57
N ILE A 544 -20.02 10.83 -5.57
CA ILE A 544 -20.07 9.77 -4.55
C ILE A 544 -19.05 8.68 -4.89
N ALA A 545 -18.11 8.46 -3.96
CA ALA A 545 -17.02 7.53 -4.12
C ALA A 545 -17.34 6.17 -3.50
N LEU A 546 -16.68 5.10 -3.95
CA LEU A 546 -16.81 3.78 -3.33
C LEU A 546 -16.41 3.79 -1.85
N GLN A 547 -15.41 4.59 -1.51
CA GLN A 547 -14.95 4.79 -0.14
C GLN A 547 -16.07 5.34 0.78
N ASP A 548 -16.88 6.27 0.28
CA ASP A 548 -18.00 6.85 1.04
C ASP A 548 -18.97 5.76 1.53
N LEU A 549 -19.24 4.74 0.71
CA LEU A 549 -20.10 3.61 1.10
C LEU A 549 -19.44 2.71 2.14
N TYR A 550 -18.12 2.53 2.10
CA TYR A 550 -17.37 1.77 3.10
C TYR A 550 -17.31 2.48 4.47
N GLU A 551 -17.38 3.81 4.48
CA GLU A 551 -17.36 4.64 5.69
C GLU A 551 -18.75 4.80 6.31
N CYS A 552 -19.74 5.19 5.50
CA CYS A 552 -21.10 5.43 5.98
C CYS A 552 -21.86 4.13 6.26
N LYS A 553 -21.63 3.08 5.45
CA LYS A 553 -22.21 1.72 5.52
C LYS A 553 -23.73 1.61 5.48
N THR A 554 -24.51 2.60 5.93
CA THR A 554 -25.98 2.60 5.92
C THR A 554 -26.53 3.65 4.96
N ALA A 555 -27.76 3.46 4.48
CA ALA A 555 -28.39 4.38 3.54
C ALA A 555 -28.63 5.77 4.16
N ALA A 556 -28.99 5.84 5.44
CA ALA A 556 -29.16 7.09 6.19
C ALA A 556 -27.88 7.93 6.23
N LYS A 557 -26.76 7.32 6.62
CA LYS A 557 -25.46 8.01 6.73
C LYS A 557 -24.92 8.42 5.37
N LEU A 558 -25.14 7.59 4.35
CA LEU A 558 -24.70 7.91 2.99
C LEU A 558 -25.52 9.06 2.40
N ALA A 559 -26.82 9.11 2.67
CA ALA A 559 -27.68 10.22 2.27
C ALA A 559 -27.31 11.54 2.98
N GLU A 560 -26.92 11.48 4.26
CA GLU A 560 -26.40 12.62 5.01
C GLU A 560 -25.09 13.15 4.40
N LEU A 561 -24.15 12.26 4.06
CA LEU A 561 -22.91 12.65 3.39
C LEU A 561 -23.18 13.32 2.03
N VAL A 562 -24.12 12.79 1.25
CA VAL A 562 -24.54 13.40 -0.02
C VAL A 562 -25.13 14.79 0.22
N MET A 563 -25.99 14.95 1.23
CA MET A 563 -26.52 16.27 1.59
C MET A 563 -25.39 17.27 1.91
N ILE A 564 -24.35 16.83 2.63
CA ILE A 564 -23.20 17.66 2.98
C ILE A 564 -22.38 18.02 1.73
N LYS A 565 -22.09 17.06 0.87
CA LYS A 565 -21.28 17.25 -0.36
C LYS A 565 -21.96 18.19 -1.37
N TYR A 566 -23.28 18.18 -1.47
CA TYR A 566 -24.01 18.89 -2.53
C TYR A 566 -24.77 20.15 -2.09
N ASN A 567 -24.98 20.41 -0.79
CA ASN A 567 -25.58 21.67 -0.31
C ASN A 567 -24.56 22.77 0.01
N ASN A 568 -23.27 22.44 0.15
CA ASN A 568 -22.22 23.42 0.36
C ASN A 568 -21.36 23.54 -0.90
N ASN A 569 -21.66 24.52 -1.76
CA ASN A 569 -20.76 24.98 -2.81
C ASN A 569 -19.47 25.50 -2.17
N VAL A 570 -18.48 24.63 -2.00
CA VAL A 570 -17.09 25.01 -1.75
C VAL A 570 -16.24 24.22 -2.75
N GLU A 571 -15.50 24.96 -3.56
CA GLU A 571 -14.58 24.45 -4.57
C GLU A 571 -13.63 23.40 -3.97
N THR A 572 -13.60 22.24 -4.62
CA THR A 572 -12.70 21.12 -4.31
C THR A 572 -11.25 21.45 -4.68
N ILE A 573 -10.33 21.35 -3.72
CA ILE A 573 -8.89 21.22 -3.96
C ILE A 573 -8.46 19.84 -3.39
N PRO A 574 -7.63 19.06 -4.11
CA PRO A 574 -7.41 17.64 -3.81
C PRO A 574 -6.43 17.41 -2.65
N VAL A 575 -6.66 16.31 -1.91
CA VAL A 575 -5.90 15.87 -0.73
C VAL A 575 -4.80 14.87 -1.12
N SER A 576 -3.59 15.10 -0.59
CA SER A 576 -2.58 14.09 -0.27
C SER A 576 -1.72 14.56 0.91
N ALA A 577 -1.40 13.60 1.78
CA ALA A 577 -0.76 13.64 3.10
C ALA A 577 0.66 14.25 3.24
N THR A 578 1.12 14.34 4.51
CA THR A 578 2.42 14.76 5.12
C THR A 578 2.41 16.18 5.71
N ILE A 579 2.73 16.33 7.02
CA ILE A 579 2.90 17.65 7.66
C ILE A 579 4.01 18.44 6.94
N ARG A 580 3.63 19.39 6.09
CA ARG A 580 4.55 20.28 5.36
C ARG A 580 3.93 21.65 5.18
N ILE A 581 4.44 22.64 5.90
CA ILE A 581 4.25 24.04 5.52
C ILE A 581 5.29 24.34 4.44
N LYS A 582 4.93 24.33 3.15
CA LYS A 582 5.80 24.89 2.09
C LYS A 582 5.79 26.42 2.26
N PRO A 583 6.88 27.06 2.70
CA PRO A 583 6.94 28.51 2.65
C PRO A 583 6.81 28.93 1.18
N THR A 584 5.98 29.93 0.90
CA THR A 584 6.03 30.56 -0.44
C THR A 584 7.45 31.08 -0.67
N TRP A 585 7.92 31.11 -1.92
CA TRP A 585 9.29 31.54 -2.24
C TRP A 585 9.62 32.92 -1.65
N THR A 586 8.63 33.80 -1.55
CA THR A 586 8.74 35.11 -0.90
C THR A 586 9.00 35.02 0.61
N THR A 587 8.37 34.08 1.32
CA THR A 587 8.56 33.85 2.76
C THR A 587 9.93 33.25 3.06
N SER A 588 10.38 32.29 2.25
CA SER A 588 11.72 31.70 2.39
C SER A 588 12.81 32.74 2.14
N LEU A 589 12.62 33.60 1.12
CA LEU A 589 13.54 34.69 0.82
C LEU A 589 13.62 35.69 1.98
N LEU A 590 12.48 36.06 2.58
CA LEU A 590 12.42 36.99 3.70
C LEU A 590 13.13 36.44 4.95
N CYS A 591 12.89 35.18 5.32
CA CYS A 591 13.58 34.52 6.43
C CYS A 591 15.10 34.43 6.20
N SER A 592 15.53 34.00 5.02
CA SER A 592 16.97 33.94 4.69
C SER A 592 17.61 35.33 4.69
N THR A 593 16.88 36.37 4.28
CA THR A 593 17.37 37.76 4.31
C THR A 593 17.53 38.27 5.74
N ILE A 594 16.57 37.99 6.62
CA ILE A 594 16.66 38.36 8.05
C ILE A 594 17.80 37.60 8.74
N GLN A 595 17.96 36.30 8.47
CA GLN A 595 19.08 35.50 8.99
C GLN A 595 20.44 36.05 8.52
N ALA A 596 20.56 36.39 7.23
CA ALA A 596 21.78 36.99 6.68
C ALA A 596 22.07 38.36 7.35
N LEU A 597 21.05 39.18 7.60
CA LEU A 597 21.22 40.47 8.28
C LEU A 597 21.70 40.28 9.72
N VAL A 598 21.15 39.32 10.46
CA VAL A 598 21.57 39.00 11.84
C VAL A 598 22.98 38.43 11.87
N LEU A 599 23.34 37.55 10.92
CA LEU A 599 24.72 37.04 10.75
C LEU A 599 25.73 38.16 10.50
N VAL A 600 25.38 39.12 9.64
CA VAL A 600 26.25 40.28 9.35
C VAL A 600 26.44 41.14 10.61
N VAL A 601 25.38 41.35 11.41
CA VAL A 601 25.49 42.11 12.67
C VAL A 601 26.32 41.36 13.70
N LEU A 602 26.11 40.05 13.88
CA LEU A 602 26.89 39.23 14.81
C LEU A 602 28.36 39.12 14.39
N ALA A 603 28.64 38.92 13.10
CA ALA A 603 29.99 38.91 12.55
C ALA A 603 30.67 40.29 12.69
N GLY A 604 29.91 41.38 12.53
CA GLY A 604 30.39 42.75 12.76
C GLY A 604 30.76 43.00 14.22
N VAL A 605 29.95 42.53 15.17
CA VAL A 605 30.23 42.62 16.61
C VAL A 605 31.45 41.77 17.00
N ALA A 606 31.56 40.54 16.49
CA ALA A 606 32.71 39.68 16.72
C ALA A 606 34.00 40.26 16.09
N ALA A 607 33.91 40.85 14.90
CA ALA A 607 35.02 41.57 14.28
C ALA A 607 35.42 42.80 15.11
N LEU A 608 34.44 43.52 15.69
CA LEU A 608 34.72 44.64 16.59
C LEU A 608 35.43 44.17 17.86
N GLU A 609 35.05 43.03 18.45
CA GLU A 609 35.74 42.41 19.61
C GLU A 609 37.19 42.05 19.30
N LEU A 610 37.44 41.50 18.10
CA LEU A 610 38.79 41.16 17.63
C LEU A 610 39.64 42.41 17.35
N LEU A 611 39.02 43.50 16.89
CA LEU A 611 39.71 44.74 16.52
C LEU A 611 39.85 45.73 17.68
N LEU A 612 39.01 45.67 18.72
CA LEU A 612 39.02 46.58 19.86
C LEU A 612 40.38 46.63 20.57
N PRO A 613 41.10 45.51 20.82
CA PRO A 613 42.44 45.55 21.39
C PRO A 613 43.42 46.35 20.53
N TYR A 614 43.37 46.17 19.20
CA TYR A 614 44.26 46.86 18.26
C TYR A 614 43.93 48.36 18.13
N ILE A 615 42.65 48.72 18.18
CA ILE A 615 42.20 50.13 18.18
C ILE A 615 42.61 50.83 19.48
N VAL A 616 42.44 50.16 20.63
CA VAL A 616 42.88 50.66 21.93
C VAL A 616 44.41 50.76 21.99
N PHE A 617 45.15 49.85 21.35
CA PHE A 617 46.61 49.89 21.25
C PHE A 617 47.09 51.11 20.47
N GLY A 618 46.40 51.46 19.38
CA GLY A 618 46.71 52.65 18.57
C GLY A 618 46.36 53.98 19.24
N LEU A 619 45.36 54.00 20.13
CA LEU A 619 44.93 55.21 20.86
C LEU A 619 45.71 55.44 22.16
N VAL A 620 46.35 54.41 22.71
CA VAL A 620 46.94 54.40 24.05
C VAL A 620 48.42 54.02 23.98
N LEU A 621 49.20 54.77 23.22
CA LEU A 621 50.65 54.55 23.07
C LEU A 621 51.47 54.95 24.31
N ASP A 622 50.91 55.74 25.24
CA ASP A 622 51.67 56.36 26.36
C ASP A 622 51.40 55.79 27.78
N LEU A 623 50.48 54.82 27.96
CA LEU A 623 50.07 54.35 29.31
C LEU A 623 50.81 53.12 29.85
N GLY A 624 51.81 52.61 29.13
CA GLY A 624 52.56 51.41 29.53
C GLY A 624 51.76 50.10 29.49
N GLY A 625 52.46 48.96 29.51
CA GLY A 625 51.85 47.64 29.23
C GLY A 625 50.74 47.20 30.20
N ILE A 626 50.77 47.68 31.45
CA ILE A 626 49.75 47.36 32.47
C ILE A 626 48.46 48.17 32.23
N GLY A 627 48.58 49.45 31.85
CA GLY A 627 47.42 50.30 31.54
C GLY A 627 46.67 49.81 30.31
N TYR A 628 47.41 49.38 29.29
CA TYR A 628 46.86 48.75 28.09
C TYR A 628 46.12 47.44 28.42
N ALA A 629 46.74 46.54 29.19
CA ALA A 629 46.10 45.28 29.58
C ALA A 629 44.82 45.51 30.40
N PHE A 630 44.81 46.50 31.30
CA PHE A 630 43.65 46.85 32.09
C PHE A 630 42.51 47.45 31.25
N LEU A 631 42.82 48.37 30.32
CA LEU A 631 41.83 48.98 29.42
C LEU A 631 41.24 47.98 28.44
N VAL A 632 42.06 47.09 27.88
CA VAL A 632 41.60 45.99 27.03
C VAL A 632 40.74 45.03 27.82
N ALA A 633 41.15 44.62 29.02
CA ALA A 633 40.33 43.78 29.88
C ALA A 633 39.01 44.47 30.27
N TYR A 634 39.03 45.75 30.63
CA TYR A 634 37.82 46.50 31.00
C TYR A 634 36.88 46.66 29.80
N GLY A 635 37.39 47.00 28.61
CA GLY A 635 36.60 47.08 27.39
C GLY A 635 35.95 45.74 27.05
N THR A 636 36.75 44.69 26.97
CA THR A 636 36.31 43.35 26.56
C THR A 636 35.39 42.67 27.58
N PHE A 637 35.65 42.84 28.88
CA PHE A 637 34.90 42.11 29.92
C PHE A 637 33.82 42.93 30.63
N VAL A 638 33.88 44.27 30.61
CA VAL A 638 32.92 45.12 31.34
C VAL A 638 32.01 45.91 30.39
N VAL A 639 32.52 46.41 29.26
CA VAL A 639 31.76 47.33 28.38
C VAL A 639 31.07 46.59 27.22
N VAL A 640 31.76 45.63 26.61
CA VAL A 640 31.23 44.89 25.45
C VAL A 640 30.00 44.03 25.79
N PRO A 641 29.95 43.25 26.89
CA PRO A 641 28.80 42.40 27.17
C PRO A 641 27.49 43.18 27.39
N PRO A 642 27.44 44.27 28.18
CA PRO A 642 26.22 45.09 28.31
C PRO A 642 25.78 45.74 27.00
N PHE A 643 26.72 46.15 26.14
CA PHE A 643 26.41 46.72 24.84
C PHE A 643 25.81 45.67 23.89
N GLN A 644 26.33 44.44 23.90
CA GLN A 644 25.74 43.30 23.19
C GLN A 644 24.33 42.97 23.69
N CYS A 645 24.11 43.00 25.01
CA CYS A 645 22.77 42.86 25.59
C CYS A 645 21.82 43.93 25.05
N LEU A 646 22.25 45.20 25.05
CA LEU A 646 21.46 46.32 24.58
C LEU A 646 21.11 46.19 23.08
N LEU A 647 22.10 45.81 22.26
CA LEU A 647 21.91 45.61 20.82
C LEU A 647 20.94 44.44 20.55
N ALA A 648 21.06 43.33 21.28
CA ALA A 648 20.13 42.20 21.18
C ALA A 648 18.70 42.59 21.59
N ILE A 649 18.54 43.42 22.63
CA ILE A 649 17.25 43.99 23.03
C ILE A 649 16.70 44.90 21.92
N ILE A 650 17.53 45.76 21.33
CA ILE A 650 17.11 46.66 20.25
C ILE A 650 16.67 45.85 19.01
N ILE A 651 17.40 44.80 18.63
CA ILE A 651 17.03 43.92 17.52
C ILE A 651 15.71 43.19 17.83
N LYS A 652 15.55 42.66 19.05
CA LYS A 652 14.30 42.06 19.51
C LYS A 652 13.13 43.03 19.39
N TRP A 653 13.30 44.30 19.77
CA TRP A 653 12.20 45.27 19.77
C TRP A 653 11.93 45.91 18.41
N THR A 654 12.95 46.11 17.58
CA THR A 654 12.82 46.77 16.27
C THR A 654 12.48 45.80 15.14
N VAL A 655 12.96 44.55 15.21
CA VAL A 655 12.77 43.52 14.17
C VAL A 655 11.75 42.47 14.57
N ILE A 656 11.69 42.06 15.84
CA ILE A 656 10.79 40.97 16.30
C ILE A 656 9.52 41.54 16.95
N GLY A 657 9.60 42.67 17.66
CA GLY A 657 8.50 43.25 18.43
C GLY A 657 7.54 44.16 17.66
N ARG A 658 7.77 44.38 16.36
CA ARG A 658 6.88 45.17 15.47
C ARG A 658 5.84 44.34 14.74
N TYR A 659 5.88 43.02 14.89
CA TYR A 659 5.03 42.07 14.17
C TYR A 659 4.18 41.30 15.18
N GLU A 660 2.89 41.15 14.89
CA GLU A 660 1.91 40.49 15.75
C GLU A 660 1.93 38.96 15.54
N GLU A 661 1.42 38.19 16.51
CA GLU A 661 1.27 36.74 16.38
C GLU A 661 0.33 36.44 15.19
N GLY A 662 0.90 35.94 14.08
CA GLY A 662 0.22 35.70 12.79
C GLY A 662 0.98 36.22 11.56
N ASP A 663 1.96 37.13 11.73
CA ASP A 663 2.70 37.74 10.62
C ASP A 663 3.78 36.84 9.97
N PHE A 664 4.18 35.75 10.64
CA PHE A 664 5.12 34.74 10.15
C PHE A 664 4.64 33.32 10.50
N PRO A 665 5.08 32.27 9.79
CA PRO A 665 4.86 30.90 10.23
C PRO A 665 5.41 30.71 11.66
N LEU A 666 4.62 30.07 12.54
CA LEU A 666 4.93 29.81 13.96
C LEU A 666 6.39 29.36 14.21
N TRP A 667 6.96 28.55 13.31
CA TRP A 667 8.34 28.05 13.42
C TRP A 667 9.41 29.07 13.04
N GLY A 668 9.13 30.06 12.18
CA GLY A 668 10.10 31.09 11.80
C GLY A 668 10.52 31.95 12.98
N ALA A 669 9.56 32.37 13.81
CA ALA A 669 9.84 33.13 15.03
C ALA A 669 10.50 32.26 16.12
N MET A 670 10.11 31.00 16.26
CA MET A 670 10.68 30.06 17.24
C MET A 670 12.10 29.62 16.88
N TYR A 671 12.34 29.28 15.60
CA TYR A 671 13.67 28.98 15.07
C TYR A 671 14.58 30.19 15.18
N LEU A 672 14.11 31.40 14.82
CA LEU A 672 14.93 32.60 14.98
C LEU A 672 15.33 32.79 16.45
N ARG A 673 14.41 32.63 17.40
CA ARG A 673 14.70 32.75 18.84
C ARG A 673 15.67 31.68 19.33
N TRP A 674 15.46 30.42 18.98
CA TRP A 674 16.36 29.32 19.34
C TRP A 674 17.74 29.47 18.71
N TRP A 675 17.81 29.69 17.40
CA TRP A 675 19.05 29.86 16.64
C TRP A 675 19.81 31.08 17.15
N THR A 676 19.12 32.20 17.43
CA THR A 676 19.75 33.37 18.05
C THR A 676 20.35 32.99 19.40
N VAL A 677 19.61 32.30 20.28
CA VAL A 677 20.13 31.83 21.58
C VAL A 677 21.33 30.88 21.42
N GLU A 678 21.32 29.96 20.44
CA GLU A 678 22.46 29.08 20.14
C GLU A 678 23.69 29.82 19.60
N GLN A 679 23.51 30.78 18.69
CA GLN A 679 24.62 31.62 18.22
C GLN A 679 25.18 32.48 19.37
N PHE A 680 24.30 33.01 20.24
CA PHE A 680 24.72 33.75 21.43
C PHE A 680 25.42 32.86 22.47
N LYS A 681 25.08 31.57 22.58
CA LYS A 681 25.82 30.62 23.44
C LYS A 681 27.29 30.50 23.05
N ASN A 682 27.56 30.62 21.75
CA ASN A 682 28.90 30.49 21.16
C ASN A 682 29.72 31.81 21.20
N LEU A 683 29.11 32.94 21.58
CA LEU A 683 29.82 34.21 21.79
C LEU A 683 30.60 34.18 23.12
N ALA A 684 31.76 34.84 23.15
CA ALA A 684 32.66 34.85 24.30
C ALA A 684 31.99 35.35 25.60
N ALA A 685 31.09 36.33 25.49
CA ALA A 685 30.32 36.86 26.62
C ALA A 685 29.42 35.81 27.31
N SER A 686 28.84 34.87 26.55
CA SER A 686 28.05 33.75 27.10
C SER A 686 28.94 32.79 27.90
N GLN A 687 30.14 32.47 27.38
CA GLN A 687 31.07 31.57 28.07
C GLN A 687 31.55 32.15 29.40
N LEU A 688 31.74 33.47 29.49
CA LEU A 688 32.03 34.17 30.76
C LEU A 688 30.87 34.13 31.76
N LEU A 689 29.64 34.30 31.27
CA LEU A 689 28.45 34.30 32.12
C LEU A 689 28.04 32.89 32.56
N SER A 690 28.48 31.83 31.87
CA SER A 690 28.05 30.42 32.00
C SER A 690 28.05 29.83 33.42
N HIS A 691 28.75 30.45 34.37
CA HIS A 691 28.81 30.03 35.78
C HIS A 691 28.30 31.10 36.77
N THR A 692 27.64 32.13 36.27
CA THR A 692 27.07 33.22 37.07
C THR A 692 25.55 33.11 37.15
N PRO A 693 24.92 33.52 38.27
CA PRO A 693 23.47 33.60 38.37
C PRO A 693 22.86 34.60 37.39
N LEU A 694 23.67 35.52 36.84
CA LEU A 694 23.26 36.50 35.83
C LEU A 694 22.94 35.86 34.48
N MET A 695 23.52 34.70 34.17
CA MET A 695 23.20 33.93 32.96
C MET A 695 21.71 33.59 32.88
N ALA A 696 21.11 33.30 34.03
CA ALA A 696 19.71 32.96 34.09
C ALA A 696 18.77 34.16 33.86
N SER A 697 19.23 35.35 34.23
CA SER A 697 18.54 36.61 33.94
C SER A 697 18.74 37.03 32.48
N TYR A 698 19.94 36.78 31.94
CA TYR A 698 20.31 37.05 30.55
C TYR A 698 19.49 36.23 29.55
N TYR A 699 19.36 34.91 29.78
CA TYR A 699 18.50 34.05 28.95
C TYR A 699 17.01 34.40 29.05
N ARG A 700 16.53 34.80 30.24
CA ARG A 700 15.14 35.26 30.40
C ARG A 700 14.87 36.57 29.65
N LEU A 701 15.83 37.49 29.60
CA LEU A 701 15.73 38.71 28.80
C LEU A 701 15.61 38.42 27.29
N LEU A 702 16.29 37.37 26.83
CA LEU A 702 16.18 36.84 25.46
C LEU A 702 14.92 35.98 25.22
N GLY A 703 14.13 35.69 26.26
CA GLY A 703 12.85 34.97 26.17
C GLY A 703 12.91 33.45 26.37
N ALA A 704 14.02 32.91 26.89
CA ALA A 704 14.17 31.49 27.20
C ALA A 704 13.88 31.19 28.69
N ASN A 705 13.03 30.20 29.00
CA ASN A 705 12.82 29.69 30.36
C ASN A 705 13.76 28.49 30.62
N ILE A 706 14.38 28.46 31.79
CA ILE A 706 15.57 27.64 32.04
C ILE A 706 15.21 26.33 32.73
N GLY A 707 15.38 25.23 32.00
CA GLY A 707 15.63 23.87 32.49
C GLY A 707 16.84 23.28 31.77
N ARG A 708 17.16 21.98 31.97
CA ARG A 708 18.30 21.29 31.31
C ARG A 708 18.24 21.33 29.78
N ASN A 709 17.06 21.60 29.21
CA ASN A 709 16.83 21.96 27.82
C ASN A 709 16.22 23.37 27.76
N VAL A 710 16.49 24.14 26.70
CA VAL A 710 15.86 25.46 26.49
C VAL A 710 14.36 25.24 26.35
N HIS A 711 13.57 25.74 27.30
CA HIS A 711 12.12 25.63 27.27
C HIS A 711 11.52 26.95 26.78
N LEU A 712 10.76 26.89 25.69
CA LEU A 712 9.96 28.02 25.24
C LEU A 712 8.63 28.00 26.03
N GLY A 713 8.22 29.18 26.51
CA GLY A 713 7.00 29.37 27.30
C GLY A 713 5.70 29.13 26.51
N GLN A 714 4.58 29.32 27.19
CA GLN A 714 3.20 29.08 26.72
C GLN A 714 2.91 29.73 25.35
N ILE A 715 2.25 28.98 24.46
CA ILE A 715 1.92 29.40 23.08
C ILE A 715 0.40 29.31 22.90
N ASN A 716 -0.20 30.39 22.41
CA ASN A 716 -1.62 30.41 22.01
C ASN A 716 -1.71 30.33 20.49
N CYS A 717 -2.40 29.33 19.96
CA CYS A 717 -2.64 29.20 18.52
C CYS A 717 -3.99 29.84 18.19
N SER A 718 -4.02 30.74 17.19
CA SER A 718 -5.22 31.45 16.75
C SER A 718 -6.00 30.66 15.68
N ALA A 719 -7.21 31.10 15.33
CA ALA A 719 -8.05 30.45 14.31
C ALA A 719 -7.44 30.49 12.88
N THR A 720 -6.43 31.33 12.66
CA THR A 720 -5.69 31.41 11.39
C THR A 720 -4.45 30.50 11.36
N ASP A 721 -4.10 29.88 12.49
CA ASP A 721 -2.98 28.95 12.60
C ASP A 721 -3.47 27.51 12.36
N LEU A 722 -3.04 26.90 11.25
CA LEU A 722 -3.37 25.52 10.91
C LEU A 722 -2.42 24.55 11.65
N LEU A 723 -2.99 23.74 12.54
CA LEU A 723 -2.27 22.72 13.31
C LEU A 723 -2.65 21.33 12.80
N GLU A 724 -1.72 20.61 12.18
CA GLU A 724 -1.94 19.26 11.66
C GLU A 724 -1.39 18.19 12.61
N ILE A 725 -2.22 17.18 12.94
CA ILE A 725 -1.85 16.01 13.74
C ILE A 725 -1.83 14.77 12.82
N GLY A 726 -0.64 14.19 12.64
CA GLY A 726 -0.45 13.06 11.73
C GLY A 726 -0.64 13.45 10.27
N ASP A 727 -0.86 12.46 9.41
CA ASP A 727 -0.79 12.66 7.96
C ASP A 727 -2.08 13.19 7.32
N GLU A 728 -3.22 13.27 8.02
CA GLU A 728 -4.52 13.64 7.40
C GLU A 728 -5.51 14.39 8.30
N THR A 729 -5.06 15.15 9.31
CA THR A 729 -6.00 15.79 10.26
C THR A 729 -5.60 17.21 10.68
N THR A 730 -6.39 18.22 10.28
CA THR A 730 -6.23 19.63 10.71
C THR A 730 -7.13 19.93 11.91
N ILE A 731 -6.56 20.58 12.93
CA ILE A 731 -7.29 21.23 14.01
C ILE A 731 -7.60 22.67 13.58
N SER A 732 -8.88 22.99 13.56
CA SER A 732 -9.35 24.38 13.53
C SER A 732 -9.72 24.78 14.97
N SER A 733 -8.95 25.69 15.57
CA SER A 733 -9.23 26.53 16.77
C SER A 733 -8.42 26.30 18.07
N ASP A 734 -8.13 27.43 18.74
CA ASP A 734 -7.75 27.68 20.15
C ASP A 734 -7.02 26.55 20.91
N VAL A 735 -5.81 26.22 20.47
CA VAL A 735 -4.91 25.26 21.15
C VAL A 735 -3.85 26.00 21.98
N ASN A 736 -3.70 25.58 23.25
CA ASN A 736 -2.66 26.10 24.14
C ASN A 736 -1.52 25.08 24.27
N ILE A 737 -0.35 25.39 23.70
CA ILE A 737 0.82 24.50 23.76
C ILE A 737 1.71 24.92 24.91
N GLN A 738 1.98 23.99 25.84
CA GLN A 738 2.76 24.24 27.03
C GLN A 738 4.10 23.48 26.96
N THR A 739 5.19 24.24 27.02
CA THR A 739 6.56 23.74 27.17
C THR A 739 7.06 22.99 25.93
N ALA A 740 7.57 23.75 24.96
CA ALA A 740 8.28 23.23 23.79
C ALA A 740 9.80 23.22 24.03
N PHE A 741 10.52 22.22 23.48
CA PHE A 741 11.99 22.13 23.53
C PHE A 741 12.54 21.53 22.22
N VAL A 742 13.79 21.84 21.88
CA VAL A 742 14.47 21.30 20.68
C VAL A 742 15.48 20.24 21.11
N ASP A 743 15.50 19.11 20.42
CA ASP A 743 16.39 17.96 20.66
C ASP A 743 16.78 17.34 19.32
N ASP A 744 18.08 17.22 19.01
CA ASP A 744 18.63 16.81 17.69
C ASP A 744 17.91 17.48 16.49
N TYR A 745 17.90 18.82 16.46
CA TYR A 745 17.26 19.63 15.41
C TYR A 745 15.76 19.39 15.21
N THR A 746 15.13 18.65 16.13
CA THR A 746 13.71 18.29 16.08
C THR A 746 12.99 19.01 17.22
N LEU A 747 11.91 19.73 16.91
CA LEU A 747 11.12 20.45 17.91
C LEU A 747 10.13 19.47 18.57
N LYS A 748 10.22 19.31 19.89
CA LYS A 748 9.42 18.38 20.69
C LYS A 748 8.52 19.12 21.68
N PHE A 749 7.31 18.61 21.89
CA PHE A 749 6.32 19.17 22.82
C PHE A 749 6.09 18.25 24.02
N ARG A 750 5.95 18.84 25.20
CA ARG A 750 5.72 18.07 26.44
C ARG A 750 4.25 17.95 26.81
N ARG A 751 3.46 18.99 26.56
CA ARG A 751 2.02 19.03 26.92
C ARG A 751 1.22 19.92 25.98
N ILE A 752 0.11 19.41 25.45
CA ILE A 752 -0.85 20.17 24.62
C ILE A 752 -2.18 20.22 25.37
N TYR A 753 -2.69 21.42 25.62
CA TYR A 753 -3.96 21.64 26.31
C TYR A 753 -5.00 22.23 25.36
N ILE A 754 -6.10 21.50 25.16
CA ILE A 754 -7.18 21.88 24.26
C ILE A 754 -8.29 22.53 25.08
N GLN A 755 -8.53 23.84 24.90
CA GLN A 755 -9.42 24.62 25.77
C GLN A 755 -10.92 24.48 25.43
N ARG A 756 -11.26 24.17 24.18
CA ARG A 756 -12.63 24.03 23.66
C ARG A 756 -12.77 22.78 22.79
N ASP A 757 -13.99 22.38 22.43
CA ASP A 757 -14.19 21.25 21.51
C ASP A 757 -13.52 21.56 20.16
N VAL A 758 -12.65 20.66 19.71
CA VAL A 758 -11.83 20.83 18.51
C VAL A 758 -12.17 19.77 17.48
N TYR A 759 -12.38 20.22 16.25
CA TYR A 759 -12.65 19.36 15.12
C TYR A 759 -11.34 18.96 14.45
N ILE A 760 -11.09 17.65 14.33
CA ILE A 760 -9.93 17.10 13.65
C ILE A 760 -10.38 16.60 12.28
N GLY A 761 -10.06 17.35 11.23
CA GLY A 761 -10.59 17.11 9.90
C GLY A 761 -12.13 17.15 9.87
N GLY A 762 -12.73 16.63 8.79
CA GLY A 762 -14.19 16.61 8.64
C GLY A 762 -14.93 15.55 9.48
N CYS A 763 -14.25 14.77 10.33
CA CYS A 763 -14.81 13.51 10.84
C CYS A 763 -14.55 13.18 12.34
N SER A 764 -13.87 14.02 13.13
CA SER A 764 -13.62 13.72 14.56
C SER A 764 -13.77 14.96 15.46
N VAL A 765 -14.34 14.80 16.66
CA VAL A 765 -14.44 15.87 17.69
C VAL A 765 -13.64 15.46 18.92
N LEU A 766 -12.62 16.25 19.27
CA LEU A 766 -11.93 16.20 20.56
C LEU A 766 -12.68 17.09 21.55
N ALA A 767 -13.14 16.52 22.66
CA ALA A 767 -13.83 17.27 23.70
C ALA A 767 -12.88 18.32 24.35
N GLY A 768 -13.41 19.49 24.67
CA GLY A 768 -12.69 20.55 25.37
C GLY A 768 -12.20 20.10 26.74
N GLN A 769 -11.11 20.74 27.21
CA GLN A 769 -10.34 20.40 28.40
C GLN A 769 -9.52 19.09 28.31
N THR A 770 -9.31 18.57 27.10
CA THR A 770 -8.44 17.42 26.88
C THR A 770 -6.96 17.82 26.97
N THR A 771 -6.17 17.02 27.69
CA THR A 771 -4.72 17.22 27.86
C THR A 771 -3.99 16.06 27.21
N MET A 772 -3.08 16.34 26.27
CA MET A 772 -2.22 15.34 25.64
C MET A 772 -0.80 15.47 26.19
N GLU A 773 -0.24 14.35 26.68
CA GLU A 773 1.09 14.28 27.32
C GLU A 773 1.96 13.25 26.60
N ASP A 774 3.27 13.57 26.52
CA ASP A 774 4.37 12.76 26.01
C ASP A 774 4.28 12.30 24.52
N HIS A 775 5.19 12.87 23.72
CA HIS A 775 5.62 12.46 22.36
C HIS A 775 4.82 12.98 21.15
N SER A 776 4.90 14.30 20.90
CA SER A 776 4.69 14.85 19.55
C SER A 776 5.99 15.53 19.06
N GLU A 777 6.47 15.09 17.90
CA GLU A 777 7.69 15.58 17.24
C GLU A 777 7.28 16.37 15.98
N LEU A 778 7.73 17.62 15.87
CA LEU A 778 7.67 18.37 14.61
C LEU A 778 9.00 18.11 13.89
N GLY A 779 8.93 17.61 12.65
CA GLY A 779 10.02 16.95 11.93
C GLY A 779 11.39 17.65 11.89
N ASP A 780 12.37 16.90 11.42
CA ASP A 780 13.79 17.27 11.34
C ASP A 780 14.02 18.62 10.66
N MET A 781 14.54 19.64 11.37
CA MET A 781 14.81 20.96 10.80
C MET A 781 16.18 21.08 10.12
N SER A 782 16.86 19.96 9.83
CA SER A 782 18.17 19.94 9.15
C SER A 782 18.19 20.56 7.76
N PHE A 783 17.03 20.74 7.12
CA PHE A 783 16.88 21.34 5.78
C PHE A 783 16.82 22.88 5.77
N LEU A 784 16.75 23.53 6.93
CA LEU A 784 16.91 24.97 7.04
C LEU A 784 18.40 25.28 7.26
N PRO A 785 19.05 26.04 6.35
CA PRO A 785 20.51 26.20 6.30
C PRO A 785 21.11 26.87 7.55
#